data_AF-A0AAE1KZM1-F1
#
_entry.id   AF-A0AAE1KZM1-F1
#
_cell.length_a   1.000
_cell.length_b   1.000
_cell.length_c   1.000
_cell.angle_alpha   90.00
_cell.angle_beta   90.00
_cell.angle_gamma   90.00
#
_symmetry.space_group_name_H-M   'P 1'
#
loop_
_entity.id
_entity.type
_entity.pdbx_description
1 polymer ?
#
loop_
_entity_poly.entity_id
_entity_poly.type
_entity_poly.pdbx_seq_one_letter_code
_entity_poly.pdbx_strand_id
1 'polypeptide(L)'
;MEEEENEEKEEEEESLSELISDTQSYITSEQARTILRECWKKDRDILTCVYPILASFNQEYPTDMFFTSLLLVMPARMRPCNYLNGVLIEHETSTILKSIIRLSKALTFLMSIVNGTITDIPDTLRYILSEVPGGTNVEKVQTVWHQLQSLVDSLFDADLNKLVKNTSRGIRQVIEKKEGLFRSNLMGKRVIEKKEGLFRSNLMGKRVNYSARSVAAPDPQLSVDEVGVPMDFAIKLSYPVPVTQWNVEELRQMVINGPDVYPGAVMVEDEEGKKKRLGTMDHTQREAIAKKLLTPQESHVKPTNATKIVYRHLLSGDFVLMNRQPTLHKPSIQAHRARVMPKDRVLRMPYANCKAYNADFDGDELNLHFPQNEIARSEARHLITTHNQYLTPKDGSPLAGLIQDCVVASVMLTVRDRFFTREDYQQLVITGLSHLTGRIKTLPPAILKPKQLWTGKQVISTLLINIIPEGTVLPTFTFKTSVRVDLWQKESKREWLGGGEGERRREAMTDSEFVMHDGQLLCGVVDKSAIGSTSHGLIHVFYDQKLEVVRKLEKGISVARITEEYGISKQSVSDIKKAKDKLKHYAASFCVDAVSSKSGKVKPRKYMRTGSNSQLDSALMKWFVQMKSNGHLVRGVEILAAAKKLTESLGDPNFKGTVVMGGCGGSVIATDYLMWWPMARLQVLTPQQLTLFG
;
A
#
# COMPACT_ATOMS: atom_id res chain seq x y z
N MET A 1 -55.96 -61.53 -16.46
CA MET A 1 -56.26 -60.18 -17.00
C MET A 1 -55.43 -59.07 -16.37
N GLU A 2 -55.33 -58.88 -15.05
CA GLU A 2 -54.34 -57.90 -14.48
C GLU A 2 -52.93 -58.49 -14.28
N GLU A 3 -52.77 -59.81 -14.14
CA GLU A 3 -51.44 -60.46 -14.06
C GLU A 3 -50.82 -60.69 -15.45
N GLU A 4 -51.61 -61.05 -16.46
CA GLU A 4 -51.14 -61.20 -17.85
C GLU A 4 -50.76 -59.86 -18.51
N GLU A 5 -51.43 -58.74 -18.17
CA GLU A 5 -51.06 -57.39 -18.65
C GLU A 5 -49.77 -56.83 -18.00
N ASN A 6 -49.36 -57.39 -16.85
CA ASN A 6 -48.11 -57.00 -16.19
C ASN A 6 -46.92 -57.83 -16.68
N GLU A 7 -47.11 -59.12 -16.99
CA GLU A 7 -46.06 -59.94 -17.63
C GLU A 7 -45.75 -59.46 -19.05
N GLU A 8 -46.75 -59.07 -19.85
CA GLU A 8 -46.50 -58.49 -21.19
C GLU A 8 -45.80 -57.12 -21.13
N LYS A 9 -46.03 -56.32 -20.08
CA LYS A 9 -45.34 -55.03 -19.87
C LYS A 9 -43.92 -55.20 -19.32
N GLU A 10 -43.68 -56.20 -18.47
CA GLU A 10 -42.33 -56.52 -18.00
C GLU A 10 -41.47 -57.14 -19.12
N GLU A 11 -42.04 -57.95 -20.01
CA GLU A 11 -41.34 -58.45 -21.21
C GLU A 11 -41.09 -57.35 -22.27
N GLU A 12 -42.01 -56.37 -22.43
CA GLU A 12 -41.78 -55.19 -23.27
C GLU A 12 -40.72 -54.24 -22.66
N GLU A 13 -40.69 -54.06 -21.34
CA GLU A 13 -39.65 -53.26 -20.66
C GLU A 13 -38.28 -53.97 -20.62
N GLU A 14 -38.23 -55.29 -20.44
CA GLU A 14 -36.99 -56.07 -20.54
C GLU A 14 -36.44 -56.05 -21.97
N SER A 15 -37.28 -56.24 -22.99
CA SER A 15 -36.84 -56.16 -24.39
C SER A 15 -36.37 -54.76 -24.80
N LEU A 16 -37.01 -53.68 -24.30
CA LEU A 16 -36.53 -52.31 -24.46
C LEU A 16 -35.22 -52.04 -23.71
N SER A 17 -35.01 -52.66 -22.55
CA SER A 17 -33.77 -52.53 -21.77
C SER A 17 -32.60 -53.31 -22.38
N GLU A 18 -32.86 -54.48 -22.98
CA GLU A 18 -31.88 -55.26 -23.74
C GLU A 18 -31.48 -54.55 -25.04
N LEU A 19 -32.43 -53.91 -25.74
CA LEU A 19 -32.20 -53.06 -26.91
C LEU A 19 -31.33 -51.82 -26.63
N ILE A 20 -31.29 -51.33 -25.38
CA ILE A 20 -30.45 -50.20 -24.97
C ILE A 20 -29.06 -50.67 -24.50
N SER A 21 -28.90 -51.97 -24.22
CA SER A 21 -27.64 -52.56 -23.76
C SER A 21 -26.72 -53.06 -24.88
N ASP A 22 -27.27 -53.32 -26.07
CA ASP A 22 -26.48 -53.68 -27.26
C ASP A 22 -26.19 -52.46 -28.15
N THR A 23 -24.92 -52.05 -28.13
CA THR A 23 -24.21 -51.09 -29.01
C THR A 23 -23.81 -49.74 -28.39
N GLN A 24 -23.20 -49.75 -27.20
CA GLN A 24 -22.26 -48.67 -26.86
C GLN A 24 -21.06 -48.71 -27.82
N SER A 25 -21.13 -47.93 -28.90
CA SER A 25 -20.06 -47.79 -29.87
C SER A 25 -19.16 -46.60 -29.53
N TYR A 26 -17.84 -46.81 -29.58
CA TYR A 26 -16.87 -45.73 -29.40
C TYR A 26 -16.82 -44.86 -30.66
N ILE A 27 -17.14 -43.57 -30.50
CA ILE A 27 -16.95 -42.59 -31.56
C ILE A 27 -15.49 -42.16 -31.59
N THR A 28 -14.83 -42.41 -32.71
CA THR A 28 -13.45 -41.97 -32.93
C THR A 28 -13.37 -40.45 -33.16
N SER A 29 -12.22 -39.84 -32.90
CA SER A 29 -12.00 -38.41 -33.15
C SER A 29 -12.23 -38.03 -34.62
N GLU A 30 -11.96 -38.93 -35.56
CA GLU A 30 -12.17 -38.70 -36.99
C GLU A 30 -13.66 -38.73 -37.38
N GLN A 31 -14.44 -39.64 -36.79
CA GLN A 31 -15.90 -39.65 -36.95
C GLN A 31 -16.52 -38.38 -36.35
N ALA A 32 -16.10 -37.99 -35.15
CA ALA A 32 -16.55 -36.75 -34.52
C ALA A 32 -16.21 -35.51 -35.38
N ARG A 33 -15.03 -35.48 -36.01
CA ARG A 33 -14.64 -34.42 -36.95
C ARG A 33 -15.55 -34.36 -38.16
N THR A 34 -15.86 -35.51 -38.76
CA THR A 34 -16.75 -35.59 -39.93
C THR A 34 -18.15 -35.08 -39.59
N ILE A 35 -18.70 -35.49 -38.45
CA ILE A 35 -20.00 -35.03 -37.95
C ILE A 35 -19.99 -33.50 -37.77
N LEU A 36 -18.95 -32.93 -37.15
CA LEU A 36 -18.85 -31.48 -36.96
C LEU A 36 -18.71 -30.70 -38.27
N ARG A 37 -18.09 -31.28 -39.30
CA ARG A 37 -18.05 -30.68 -40.65
C ARG A 37 -19.43 -30.68 -41.30
N GLU A 38 -20.23 -31.73 -41.12
CA GLU A 38 -21.61 -31.78 -41.59
C GLU A 38 -22.51 -30.79 -40.85
N CYS A 39 -22.36 -30.67 -39.53
CA CYS A 39 -23.03 -29.64 -38.74
C CYS A 39 -22.68 -28.23 -39.21
N TRP A 40 -21.40 -27.98 -39.55
CA TRP A 40 -21.00 -26.67 -40.11
C TRP A 40 -21.66 -26.36 -41.45
N LYS A 41 -21.85 -27.36 -42.32
CA LYS A 41 -22.55 -27.19 -43.60
C LYS A 41 -24.02 -26.84 -43.43
N LYS A 42 -24.68 -27.40 -42.41
CA LYS A 42 -26.12 -27.21 -42.15
C LYS A 42 -26.43 -25.98 -41.30
N ASP A 43 -25.68 -25.78 -40.21
CA ASP A 43 -26.01 -24.85 -39.12
C ASP A 43 -24.90 -23.80 -38.87
N ARG A 44 -24.32 -23.27 -39.95
CA ARG A 44 -23.22 -22.29 -39.88
C ARG A 44 -23.53 -21.08 -39.00
N ASP A 45 -24.72 -20.50 -39.16
CA ASP A 45 -25.09 -19.25 -38.48
C ASP A 45 -25.16 -19.43 -36.96
N ILE A 46 -25.69 -20.58 -36.52
CA ILE A 46 -25.79 -20.93 -35.10
C ILE A 46 -24.39 -21.17 -34.52
N LEU A 47 -23.55 -21.95 -35.21
CA LEU A 47 -22.19 -22.24 -34.74
C LEU A 47 -21.32 -20.98 -34.67
N THR A 48 -21.54 -20.03 -35.58
CA THR A 48 -20.83 -18.74 -35.57
C THR A 48 -21.27 -17.86 -34.39
N CYS A 49 -22.55 -17.92 -34.00
CA CYS A 49 -23.04 -17.25 -32.80
C CYS A 49 -22.49 -17.89 -31.51
N VAL A 50 -22.41 -19.22 -31.44
CA VAL A 50 -21.90 -19.94 -30.26
C VAL A 50 -20.38 -19.79 -30.11
N TYR A 51 -19.65 -19.87 -31.23
CA TYR A 51 -18.19 -19.75 -31.28
C TYR A 51 -17.78 -18.64 -32.26
N PRO A 52 -17.76 -17.37 -31.82
CA PRO A 52 -17.46 -16.22 -32.69
C PRO A 52 -16.10 -16.31 -33.38
N ILE A 53 -15.16 -17.07 -32.82
CA ILE A 53 -13.83 -17.27 -33.39
C ILE A 53 -13.87 -17.99 -34.75
N LEU A 54 -14.90 -18.81 -34.99
CA LEU A 54 -15.08 -19.53 -36.27
C LEU A 54 -15.35 -18.58 -37.43
N ALA A 55 -15.89 -17.38 -37.18
CA ALA A 55 -16.07 -16.34 -38.19
C ALA A 55 -14.74 -15.79 -38.73
N SER A 56 -13.66 -15.90 -37.96
CA SER A 56 -12.37 -15.26 -38.24
C SER A 56 -11.45 -16.11 -39.13
N PHE A 57 -11.79 -17.39 -39.35
CA PHE A 57 -10.97 -18.31 -40.13
C PHE A 57 -11.50 -18.45 -41.56
N ASN A 58 -10.60 -18.29 -42.54
CA ASN A 58 -10.91 -18.43 -43.96
C ASN A 58 -10.60 -19.84 -44.47
N GLN A 59 -11.07 -20.87 -43.75
CA GLN A 59 -10.92 -22.28 -44.13
C GLN A 59 -12.29 -22.87 -44.48
N GLU A 60 -12.29 -23.94 -45.29
CA GLU A 60 -13.53 -24.63 -45.70
C GLU A 60 -14.32 -25.18 -44.50
N TYR A 61 -13.61 -25.70 -43.50
CA TYR A 61 -14.19 -26.22 -42.24
C TYR A 61 -13.49 -25.62 -41.01
N PRO A 62 -13.90 -24.44 -40.52
CA PRO A 62 -13.33 -23.81 -39.32
C PRO A 62 -13.47 -24.66 -38.05
N THR A 63 -14.45 -25.58 -38.01
CA THR A 63 -14.67 -26.50 -36.88
C THR A 63 -13.53 -27.51 -36.68
N ASP A 64 -12.67 -27.72 -37.68
CA ASP A 64 -11.48 -28.57 -37.55
C ASP A 64 -10.49 -28.06 -36.50
N MET A 65 -10.55 -26.76 -36.14
CA MET A 65 -9.73 -26.17 -35.08
C MET A 65 -9.86 -26.86 -33.72
N PHE A 66 -11.00 -27.52 -33.44
CA PHE A 66 -11.21 -28.26 -32.20
C PHE A 66 -10.39 -29.55 -32.12
N PHE A 67 -9.84 -30.02 -33.24
CA PHE A 67 -9.06 -31.25 -33.31
C PHE A 67 -7.58 -30.94 -33.48
N THR A 68 -6.74 -31.52 -32.62
CA THR A 68 -5.29 -31.28 -32.68
C THR A 68 -4.64 -32.28 -33.65
N SER A 69 -4.40 -31.86 -34.89
CA SER A 69 -3.60 -32.63 -35.86
C SER A 69 -2.11 -32.33 -35.77
N LEU A 70 -1.76 -31.12 -35.34
CA LEU A 70 -0.39 -30.64 -35.18
C LEU A 70 -0.18 -30.13 -33.74
N LEU A 71 0.71 -30.78 -32.99
CA LEU A 71 1.06 -30.34 -31.65
C LEU A 71 2.24 -29.36 -31.69
N LEU A 72 1.99 -28.11 -31.31
CA LEU A 72 3.03 -27.09 -31.23
C LEU A 72 3.92 -27.30 -29.99
N VAL A 73 5.23 -27.45 -30.21
CA VAL A 73 6.20 -27.64 -29.12
C VAL A 73 6.69 -26.30 -28.61
N MET A 74 6.52 -26.06 -27.30
CA MET A 74 7.03 -24.85 -26.66
C MET A 74 8.57 -24.77 -26.73
N PRO A 75 9.15 -23.57 -26.95
CA PRO A 75 10.60 -23.39 -27.00
C PRO A 75 11.23 -23.62 -25.63
N ALA A 76 12.51 -24.01 -25.61
CA ALA A 76 13.24 -24.36 -24.39
C ALA A 76 13.23 -23.27 -23.30
N ARG A 77 13.16 -21.99 -23.68
CA ARG A 77 13.05 -20.85 -22.74
C ARG A 77 11.83 -20.94 -21.81
N MET A 78 10.75 -21.56 -22.28
CA MET A 78 9.50 -21.72 -21.52
C MET A 78 9.46 -23.04 -20.72
N ARG A 79 10.46 -23.90 -20.89
CA ARG A 79 10.61 -25.19 -20.22
C ARG A 79 12.09 -25.42 -19.88
N PRO A 80 12.68 -24.54 -19.03
CA PRO A 80 14.10 -24.55 -18.74
C PRO A 80 14.50 -25.85 -18.02
N CYS A 81 15.69 -26.34 -18.30
CA CYS A 81 16.28 -27.42 -17.51
C CYS A 81 16.95 -26.83 -16.26
N ASN A 82 16.77 -27.48 -15.13
CA ASN A 82 17.39 -27.11 -13.88
C ASN A 82 18.58 -28.04 -13.61
N TYR A 83 19.58 -27.56 -12.89
CA TYR A 83 20.69 -28.39 -12.42
C TYR A 83 20.61 -28.48 -10.90
N LEU A 84 20.57 -29.69 -10.36
CA LEU A 84 20.57 -29.93 -8.92
C LEU A 84 21.69 -30.93 -8.61
N ASN A 85 22.66 -30.52 -7.79
CA ASN A 85 23.83 -31.33 -7.44
C ASN A 85 24.61 -31.88 -8.65
N GLY A 86 24.73 -31.09 -9.73
CA GLY A 86 25.39 -31.52 -10.97
C GLY A 86 24.56 -32.41 -11.89
N VAL A 87 23.36 -32.81 -11.47
CA VAL A 87 22.42 -33.59 -12.30
C VAL A 87 21.46 -32.66 -13.02
N LEU A 88 21.31 -32.86 -14.32
CA LEU A 88 20.31 -32.16 -15.14
C LEU A 88 18.92 -32.72 -14.84
N ILE A 89 18.05 -31.86 -14.28
CA ILE A 89 16.64 -32.12 -14.10
C ILE A 89 15.89 -31.41 -15.22
N GLU A 90 15.29 -32.18 -16.11
CA GLU A 90 14.46 -31.66 -17.18
C GLU A 90 13.13 -31.14 -16.65
N HIS A 91 12.56 -30.17 -17.37
CA HIS A 91 11.22 -29.68 -17.06
C HIS A 91 10.16 -30.77 -17.29
N GLU A 92 9.16 -30.85 -16.41
CA GLU A 92 8.08 -31.85 -16.46
C GLU A 92 7.38 -31.90 -17.84
N THR A 93 7.12 -30.75 -18.47
CA THR A 93 6.52 -30.73 -19.81
C THR A 93 7.41 -31.36 -20.89
N SER A 94 8.73 -31.33 -20.71
CA SER A 94 9.68 -31.94 -21.64
C SER A 94 9.63 -33.47 -21.56
N THR A 95 9.40 -34.03 -20.37
CA THR A 95 9.29 -35.49 -20.21
C THR A 95 8.00 -36.01 -20.83
N ILE A 96 6.87 -35.28 -20.67
CA ILE A 96 5.60 -35.59 -21.35
C ILE A 96 5.76 -35.56 -22.87
N LEU A 97 6.38 -34.51 -23.41
CA LEU A 97 6.61 -34.39 -24.86
C LEU A 97 7.47 -35.52 -25.42
N LYS A 98 8.50 -35.98 -24.67
CA LYS A 98 9.30 -37.16 -25.05
C LYS A 98 8.43 -38.42 -25.13
N SER A 99 7.55 -38.62 -24.15
CA SER A 99 6.61 -39.75 -24.14
C SER A 99 5.61 -39.69 -25.30
N ILE A 100 5.07 -38.50 -25.62
CA ILE A 100 4.20 -38.28 -26.78
C ILE A 100 4.92 -38.65 -28.09
N ILE A 101 6.18 -38.22 -28.27
CA ILE A 101 6.97 -38.56 -29.47
C ILE A 101 7.21 -40.07 -29.54
N ARG A 102 7.51 -40.73 -28.41
CA ARG A 102 7.72 -42.19 -28.36
C ARG A 102 6.46 -42.94 -28.77
N LEU A 103 5.30 -42.59 -28.21
CA LEU A 103 4.01 -43.23 -28.54
C LEU A 103 3.57 -42.92 -29.97
N SER A 104 3.77 -41.70 -30.46
CA SER A 104 3.46 -41.34 -31.86
C SER A 104 4.24 -42.18 -32.86
N LYS A 105 5.55 -42.38 -32.64
CA LYS A 105 6.36 -43.27 -33.48
C LYS A 105 5.92 -44.73 -33.40
N ALA A 106 5.60 -45.21 -32.20
CA ALA A 106 5.09 -46.57 -31.99
C ALA A 106 3.76 -46.81 -32.71
N LEU A 107 2.85 -45.82 -32.68
CA LEU A 107 1.58 -45.86 -33.38
C LEU A 107 1.75 -45.89 -34.90
N THR A 108 2.59 -45.02 -35.47
CA THR A 108 2.87 -45.02 -36.92
C THR A 108 3.40 -46.38 -37.37
N PHE A 109 4.28 -46.99 -36.57
CA PHE A 109 4.82 -48.31 -36.85
C PHE A 109 3.76 -49.41 -36.77
N LEU A 110 2.96 -49.46 -35.70
CA LEU A 110 1.85 -50.40 -35.57
C LEU A 110 0.86 -50.30 -36.73
N MET A 111 0.52 -49.07 -37.14
CA MET A 111 -0.37 -48.83 -38.28
C MET A 111 0.23 -49.34 -39.59
N SER A 112 1.56 -49.22 -39.77
CA SER A 112 2.25 -49.75 -40.95
C SER A 112 2.25 -51.28 -41.02
N ILE A 113 2.26 -51.96 -39.87
CA ILE A 113 2.11 -53.42 -39.77
C ILE A 113 0.67 -53.84 -40.11
N VAL A 114 -0.32 -53.16 -39.52
CA VAL A 114 -1.74 -53.46 -39.78
C VAL A 114 -2.11 -53.22 -41.24
N ASN A 115 -1.55 -52.18 -41.87
CA ASN A 115 -1.76 -51.87 -43.29
C ASN A 115 -0.93 -52.76 -44.24
N GLY A 116 -0.13 -53.71 -43.73
CA GLY A 116 0.64 -54.66 -44.53
C GLY A 116 1.86 -54.09 -45.25
N THR A 117 2.29 -52.88 -44.91
CA THR A 117 3.42 -52.20 -45.58
C THR A 117 4.80 -52.67 -45.13
N ILE A 118 4.91 -53.33 -43.96
CA ILE A 118 6.16 -53.89 -43.43
C ILE A 118 5.90 -55.34 -43.05
N THR A 119 6.56 -56.28 -43.73
CA THR A 119 6.44 -57.72 -43.48
C THR A 119 7.54 -58.28 -42.57
N ASP A 120 8.70 -57.62 -42.52
CA ASP A 120 9.84 -58.02 -41.71
C ASP A 120 10.01 -57.09 -40.50
N ILE A 121 9.73 -57.62 -39.30
CA ILE A 121 9.76 -56.87 -38.04
C ILE A 121 11.14 -57.08 -37.39
N PRO A 122 11.99 -56.03 -37.28
CA PRO A 122 13.25 -56.12 -36.54
C PRO A 122 13.04 -56.60 -35.09
N ASP A 123 13.92 -57.44 -34.57
CA ASP A 123 13.78 -58.07 -33.24
C ASP A 123 13.64 -57.05 -32.09
N THR A 124 14.30 -55.89 -32.21
CA THR A 124 14.17 -54.77 -31.28
C THR A 124 12.75 -54.20 -31.20
N LEU A 125 12.00 -54.25 -32.30
CA LEU A 125 10.62 -53.76 -32.38
C LEU A 125 9.62 -54.82 -31.92
N ARG A 126 9.94 -56.12 -32.08
CA ARG A 126 9.15 -57.21 -31.47
C ARG A 126 9.10 -57.10 -29.95
N TYR A 127 10.20 -56.70 -29.32
CA TYR A 127 10.24 -56.42 -27.88
C TYR A 127 9.29 -55.27 -27.48
N ILE A 128 9.33 -54.14 -28.20
CA ILE A 128 8.45 -52.98 -27.93
C ILE A 128 6.97 -53.35 -28.14
N LEU A 129 6.67 -54.17 -29.16
CA LEU A 129 5.31 -54.69 -29.41
C LEU A 129 4.82 -55.67 -28.33
N SER A 130 5.74 -56.30 -27.59
CA SER A 130 5.41 -57.20 -26.48
C SER A 130 5.09 -56.45 -25.17
N GLU A 131 5.62 -55.22 -25.00
CA GLU A 131 5.30 -54.37 -23.84
C GLU A 131 3.93 -53.69 -23.94
N VAL A 132 3.37 -53.57 -25.15
CA VAL A 132 2.06 -52.93 -25.37
C VAL A 132 0.94 -53.92 -25.02
N PRO A 133 0.00 -53.55 -24.12
CA PRO A 133 -1.14 -54.39 -23.79
C PRO A 133 -2.05 -54.59 -25.01
N GLY A 134 -2.48 -55.84 -25.25
CA GLY A 134 -3.44 -56.20 -26.31
C GLY A 134 -3.12 -57.56 -26.92
N GLY A 135 -4.15 -58.36 -27.22
CA GLY A 135 -4.00 -59.68 -27.83
C GLY A 135 -3.80 -59.58 -29.34
N THR A 136 -4.54 -58.68 -30.00
CA THR A 136 -4.45 -58.45 -31.44
C THR A 136 -3.67 -57.17 -31.77
N ASN A 137 -3.10 -57.09 -32.99
CA ASN A 137 -2.42 -55.88 -33.45
C ASN A 137 -3.36 -54.66 -33.49
N VAL A 138 -4.66 -54.88 -33.72
CA VAL A 138 -5.69 -53.82 -33.75
C VAL A 138 -5.98 -53.30 -32.32
N GLU A 139 -6.12 -54.18 -31.34
CA GLU A 139 -6.24 -53.79 -29.92
C GLU A 139 -5.02 -53.00 -29.42
N LYS A 140 -3.83 -53.40 -29.86
CA LYS A 140 -2.58 -52.68 -29.53
C LYS A 140 -2.59 -51.27 -30.11
N VAL A 141 -3.08 -51.07 -31.34
CA VAL A 141 -3.25 -49.73 -31.95
C VAL A 141 -4.21 -48.88 -31.12
N GLN A 142 -5.36 -49.41 -30.73
CA GLN A 142 -6.35 -48.69 -29.92
C GLN A 142 -5.78 -48.32 -28.54
N THR A 143 -5.07 -49.24 -27.89
CA THR A 143 -4.45 -49.00 -26.58
C THR A 143 -3.42 -47.87 -26.65
N VAL A 144 -2.54 -47.89 -27.66
CA VAL A 144 -1.55 -46.83 -27.88
C VAL A 144 -2.22 -45.50 -28.23
N TRP A 145 -3.30 -45.53 -29.01
CA TRP A 145 -4.08 -44.34 -29.35
C TRP A 145 -4.69 -43.67 -28.12
N HIS A 146 -5.32 -44.45 -27.23
CA HIS A 146 -5.88 -43.94 -25.97
C HIS A 146 -4.80 -43.39 -25.04
N GLN A 147 -3.64 -44.05 -24.94
CA GLN A 147 -2.51 -43.54 -24.16
C GLN A 147 -1.96 -42.23 -24.74
N LEU A 148 -1.86 -42.11 -26.07
CA LEU A 148 -1.44 -40.88 -26.72
C LEU A 148 -2.41 -39.74 -26.45
N GLN A 149 -3.72 -39.97 -26.61
CA GLN A 149 -4.77 -38.99 -26.29
C GLN A 149 -4.67 -38.55 -24.82
N SER A 150 -4.52 -39.50 -23.90
CA SER A 150 -4.39 -39.24 -22.47
C SER A 150 -3.17 -38.38 -22.11
N LEU A 151 -2.03 -38.57 -22.79
CA LEU A 151 -0.83 -37.73 -22.61
C LEU A 151 -1.00 -36.33 -23.20
N VAL A 152 -1.64 -36.22 -24.37
CA VAL A 152 -1.94 -34.91 -24.99
C VAL A 152 -2.94 -34.13 -24.14
N ASP A 153 -3.98 -34.78 -23.63
CA ASP A 153 -4.93 -34.20 -22.70
C ASP A 153 -4.21 -33.72 -21.44
N SER A 154 -3.32 -34.53 -20.87
CA SER A 154 -2.53 -34.15 -19.70
C SER A 154 -1.60 -32.95 -19.93
N LEU A 155 -1.07 -32.78 -21.15
CA LEU A 155 -0.26 -31.62 -21.53
C LEU A 155 -1.08 -30.33 -21.46
N PHE A 156 -2.33 -30.35 -21.91
CA PHE A 156 -3.22 -29.18 -21.88
C PHE A 156 -3.87 -28.97 -20.52
N ASP A 157 -4.46 -30.04 -19.97
CA ASP A 157 -5.18 -30.06 -18.70
C ASP A 157 -4.96 -31.41 -17.99
N ALA A 158 -4.15 -31.38 -16.94
CA ALA A 158 -3.86 -32.57 -16.13
C ALA A 158 -5.11 -33.18 -15.47
N ASP A 159 -6.21 -32.42 -15.29
CA ASP A 159 -7.44 -32.92 -14.66
C ASP A 159 -8.27 -33.81 -15.62
N LEU A 160 -7.99 -33.77 -16.93
CA LEU A 160 -8.65 -34.63 -17.92
C LEU A 160 -8.14 -36.07 -17.89
N ASN A 161 -6.92 -36.30 -17.39
CA ASN A 161 -6.35 -37.64 -17.26
C ASN A 161 -6.71 -38.27 -15.91
N LYS A 162 -7.88 -38.93 -15.84
CA LYS A 162 -8.35 -39.59 -14.61
C LYS A 162 -7.64 -40.91 -14.30
N LEU A 163 -6.92 -41.49 -15.26
CA LEU A 163 -6.30 -42.82 -15.17
C LEU A 163 -4.93 -42.79 -14.49
N VAL A 164 -4.15 -41.72 -14.70
CA VAL A 164 -2.81 -41.57 -14.12
C VAL A 164 -2.84 -40.53 -13.01
N LYS A 165 -2.82 -40.99 -11.75
CA LYS A 165 -2.87 -40.12 -10.54
C LYS A 165 -1.57 -39.35 -10.24
N ASN A 166 -0.57 -39.36 -11.13
CA ASN A 166 0.75 -38.78 -10.87
C ASN A 166 1.11 -37.57 -11.75
N THR A 167 1.12 -36.40 -11.10
CA THR A 167 2.29 -35.51 -10.94
C THR A 167 2.86 -34.73 -12.13
N SER A 168 2.04 -34.11 -12.97
CA SER A 168 2.55 -33.02 -13.83
C SER A 168 1.53 -31.92 -14.06
N ARG A 169 1.97 -30.66 -14.02
CA ARG A 169 1.10 -29.50 -14.27
C ARG A 169 0.87 -29.33 -15.77
N GLY A 170 -0.35 -29.54 -16.25
CA GLY A 170 -0.76 -29.16 -17.60
C GLY A 170 -0.70 -27.63 -17.81
N ILE A 171 -0.75 -27.19 -19.07
CA ILE A 171 -0.67 -25.77 -19.45
C ILE A 171 -1.74 -24.94 -18.71
N ARG A 172 -2.97 -25.46 -18.61
CA ARG A 172 -4.05 -24.84 -17.83
C ARG A 172 -3.67 -24.66 -16.37
N GLN A 173 -3.12 -25.70 -15.73
CA GLN A 173 -2.67 -25.64 -14.34
C GLN A 173 -1.48 -24.70 -14.14
N VAL A 174 -0.60 -24.50 -15.13
CA VAL A 174 0.48 -23.51 -15.04
C VAL A 174 -0.07 -22.08 -15.09
N ILE A 175 -1.08 -21.86 -15.95
CA ILE A 175 -1.74 -20.57 -16.11
C ILE A 175 -2.59 -20.23 -14.86
N GLU A 176 -3.36 -21.20 -14.36
CA GLU A 176 -4.35 -21.01 -13.28
C GLU A 176 -3.83 -21.39 -11.87
N LYS A 177 -2.70 -22.10 -11.76
CA LYS A 177 -2.11 -22.69 -10.54
C LYS A 177 -3.14 -23.25 -9.56
N LYS A 178 -3.79 -24.35 -9.95
CA LYS A 178 -4.49 -25.25 -9.02
C LYS A 178 -3.46 -25.98 -8.15
N GLU A 179 -3.01 -25.41 -7.04
CA GLU A 179 -2.29 -26.22 -6.06
C GLU A 179 -3.22 -27.31 -5.52
N GLY A 180 -2.79 -28.56 -5.75
CA GLY A 180 -3.29 -29.76 -5.09
C GLY A 180 -2.73 -29.82 -3.68
N LEU A 181 -3.55 -29.44 -2.73
CA LEU A 181 -3.63 -30.06 -1.41
C LEU A 181 -5.02 -29.68 -0.87
N PHE A 182 -5.92 -30.67 -0.79
CA PHE A 182 -7.36 -30.55 -0.52
C PHE A 182 -8.21 -29.81 -1.58
N ARG A 183 -8.94 -30.58 -2.38
CA ARG A 183 -10.18 -30.10 -3.00
C ARG A 183 -11.33 -31.03 -2.67
N SER A 184 -12.13 -30.60 -1.69
CA SER A 184 -13.54 -30.95 -1.62
C SER A 184 -14.24 -30.43 -2.87
N ASN A 185 -15.06 -31.29 -3.48
CA ASN A 185 -15.93 -30.99 -4.60
C ASN A 185 -16.85 -29.79 -4.29
N LEU A 186 -16.63 -28.65 -4.96
CA LEU A 186 -17.71 -27.68 -5.20
C LEU A 186 -17.41 -26.85 -6.46
N MET A 187 -18.39 -26.86 -7.35
CA MET A 187 -18.40 -26.34 -8.72
C MET A 187 -18.13 -24.83 -8.86
N GLY A 188 -17.56 -24.47 -10.02
CA GLY A 188 -17.87 -23.25 -10.76
C GLY A 188 -17.24 -21.94 -10.28
N LYS A 189 -16.53 -21.25 -11.18
CA LYS A 189 -16.01 -19.86 -11.08
C LYS A 189 -14.82 -19.54 -10.15
N ARG A 190 -14.45 -20.32 -9.15
CA ARG A 190 -13.32 -19.94 -8.23
C ARG A 190 -11.92 -20.48 -8.59
N VAL A 191 -11.75 -21.03 -9.78
CA VAL A 191 -10.54 -21.80 -10.13
C VAL A 191 -9.45 -20.94 -10.79
N ILE A 192 -9.80 -19.79 -11.36
CA ILE A 192 -8.85 -18.86 -12.04
C ILE A 192 -8.22 -17.87 -11.02
N GLU A 193 -8.62 -17.93 -9.74
CA GLU A 193 -8.38 -16.88 -8.74
C GLU A 193 -7.58 -17.35 -7.51
N LYS A 194 -6.48 -18.10 -7.67
CA LYS A 194 -5.54 -18.32 -6.55
C LYS A 194 -4.40 -17.29 -6.56
N LYS A 195 -3.97 -16.85 -5.37
CA LYS A 195 -2.98 -15.76 -5.14
C LYS A 195 -1.64 -15.94 -5.88
N GLU A 196 -1.31 -17.16 -6.29
CA GLU A 196 0.02 -17.52 -6.81
C GLU A 196 0.07 -17.90 -8.31
N GLY A 197 -1.03 -17.76 -9.06
CA GLY A 197 -1.05 -18.05 -10.51
C GLY A 197 -0.17 -17.09 -11.32
N LEU A 198 0.22 -17.47 -12.55
CA LEU A 198 1.11 -16.69 -13.42
C LEU A 198 0.63 -15.23 -13.58
N PHE A 199 -0.67 -15.04 -13.83
CA PHE A 199 -1.24 -13.71 -14.00
C PHE A 199 -1.17 -12.86 -12.72
N ARG A 200 -1.53 -13.43 -11.57
CA ARG A 200 -1.62 -12.65 -10.33
C ARG A 200 -0.25 -12.44 -9.65
N SER A 201 0.62 -13.43 -9.72
CA SER A 201 1.95 -13.43 -9.08
C SER A 201 3.05 -12.81 -9.94
N ASN A 202 3.01 -13.00 -11.27
CA ASN A 202 4.10 -12.50 -12.13
C ASN A 202 3.72 -11.22 -12.88
N LEU A 203 2.42 -10.98 -13.11
CA LEU A 203 1.94 -9.84 -13.88
C LEU A 203 1.29 -8.76 -12.99
N MET A 204 0.41 -9.12 -12.05
CA MET A 204 -0.24 -8.15 -11.14
C MET A 204 0.61 -7.79 -9.92
N GLY A 205 1.46 -8.69 -9.41
CA GLY A 205 2.22 -8.48 -8.18
C GLY A 205 3.59 -9.13 -8.18
N LYS A 206 4.58 -8.50 -8.81
CA LYS A 206 5.94 -9.04 -8.98
C LYS A 206 6.90 -8.55 -7.90
N ARG A 207 7.95 -9.35 -7.61
CA ARG A 207 9.12 -8.85 -6.89
C ARG A 207 9.84 -7.79 -7.73
N VAL A 208 10.18 -6.68 -7.09
CA VAL A 208 10.81 -5.52 -7.75
C VAL A 208 12.25 -5.35 -7.26
N ASN A 209 13.08 -4.77 -8.13
CA ASN A 209 14.43 -4.33 -7.78
C ASN A 209 14.39 -2.91 -7.22
N TYR A 210 15.52 -2.43 -6.69
CA TYR A 210 15.67 -1.07 -6.13
C TYR A 210 14.65 -0.76 -5.02
N SER A 211 14.39 -1.76 -4.19
CA SER A 211 13.56 -1.64 -2.99
C SER A 211 14.31 -2.14 -1.76
N ALA A 212 13.94 -1.62 -0.59
CA ALA A 212 14.46 -2.01 0.70
C ALA A 212 13.30 -2.22 1.69
N ARG A 213 13.56 -2.96 2.77
CA ARG A 213 12.60 -3.20 3.84
C ARG A 213 13.34 -3.21 5.18
N SER A 214 12.81 -2.47 6.15
CA SER A 214 13.32 -2.50 7.53
C SER A 214 12.21 -2.17 8.52
N VAL A 215 12.48 -2.44 9.79
CA VAL A 215 11.66 -1.98 10.90
C VAL A 215 11.64 -0.45 10.94
N ALA A 216 10.50 0.10 11.30
CA ALA A 216 10.32 1.53 11.47
C ALA A 216 10.54 1.96 12.93
N ALA A 217 11.13 3.12 13.12
CA ALA A 217 11.29 3.75 14.43
C ALA A 217 10.91 5.24 14.35
N PRO A 218 10.42 5.82 15.47
CA PRO A 218 10.05 7.23 15.48
C PRO A 218 11.30 8.10 15.46
N ASP A 219 11.19 9.25 14.80
CA ASP A 219 12.13 10.36 14.94
C ASP A 219 11.38 11.70 14.88
N PRO A 220 11.33 12.48 15.98
CA PRO A 220 10.72 13.80 15.97
C PRO A 220 11.56 14.87 15.25
N GLN A 221 12.85 14.63 14.99
CA GLN A 221 13.76 15.57 14.31
C GLN A 221 13.76 15.41 12.79
N LEU A 222 12.79 14.68 12.23
CA LEU A 222 12.54 14.59 10.81
C LEU A 222 11.33 15.42 10.43
N SER A 223 11.40 16.06 9.26
CA SER A 223 10.26 16.72 8.64
C SER A 223 9.20 15.70 8.22
N VAL A 224 7.93 16.12 8.13
CA VAL A 224 6.80 15.25 7.77
C VAL A 224 6.94 14.66 6.36
N ASP A 225 7.71 15.29 5.49
CA ASP A 225 8.03 14.84 4.15
C ASP A 225 9.39 14.16 4.04
N GLU A 226 10.06 13.89 5.17
CA GLU A 226 11.35 13.20 5.24
C GLU A 226 11.24 11.81 5.86
N VAL A 227 12.10 10.92 5.38
CA VAL A 227 12.31 9.59 5.95
C VAL A 227 13.80 9.37 6.18
N GLY A 228 14.16 8.92 7.38
CA GLY A 228 15.54 8.55 7.68
C GLY A 228 15.86 7.19 7.08
N VAL A 229 16.84 7.16 6.19
CA VAL A 229 17.28 5.97 5.47
C VAL A 229 18.63 5.51 6.03
N PRO A 230 18.76 4.26 6.49
CA PRO A 230 20.03 3.69 6.90
C PRO A 230 21.12 3.79 5.84
N MET A 231 22.36 4.01 6.27
CA MET A 231 23.53 4.03 5.40
C MET A 231 23.66 2.76 4.53
N ASP A 232 23.39 1.59 5.12
CA ASP A 232 23.45 0.30 4.44
C ASP A 232 22.50 0.22 3.23
N PHE A 233 21.37 0.93 3.30
CA PHE A 233 20.42 1.03 2.18
C PHE A 233 20.89 2.07 1.17
N ALA A 234 21.38 3.21 1.65
CA ALA A 234 21.83 4.30 0.78
C ALA A 234 22.96 3.88 -0.16
N ILE A 235 23.90 3.08 0.32
CA ILE A 235 25.04 2.56 -0.47
C ILE A 235 24.59 1.51 -1.51
N LYS A 236 23.62 0.65 -1.17
CA LYS A 236 23.17 -0.43 -2.06
C LYS A 236 22.17 0.03 -3.11
N LEU A 237 21.29 0.96 -2.75
CA LEU A 237 20.33 1.55 -3.67
C LEU A 237 21.04 2.53 -4.58
N SER A 238 20.85 2.37 -5.89
CA SER A 238 21.47 3.24 -6.89
C SER A 238 20.43 3.93 -7.78
N TYR A 239 20.83 5.08 -8.31
CA TYR A 239 20.05 5.89 -9.24
C TYR A 239 20.86 6.14 -10.52
N PRO A 240 20.32 5.81 -11.71
CA PRO A 240 20.98 6.08 -12.97
C PRO A 240 20.90 7.58 -13.30
N VAL A 241 22.06 8.25 -13.29
CA VAL A 241 22.17 9.67 -13.67
C VAL A 241 22.90 9.77 -15.01
N PRO A 242 22.30 10.37 -16.04
CA PRO A 242 23.03 10.68 -17.27
C PRO A 242 24.09 11.75 -16.99
N VAL A 243 25.29 11.53 -17.52
CA VAL A 243 26.41 12.48 -17.37
C VAL A 243 26.14 13.69 -18.24
N THR A 244 26.22 14.87 -17.63
CA THR A 244 26.09 16.17 -18.29
C THR A 244 27.23 17.08 -17.85
N GLN A 245 27.44 18.19 -18.56
CA GLN A 245 28.46 19.17 -18.18
C GLN A 245 28.22 19.78 -16.78
N TRP A 246 26.96 19.80 -16.32
CA TRP A 246 26.56 20.40 -15.04
C TRP A 246 26.86 19.50 -13.83
N ASN A 247 26.82 18.18 -14.00
CA ASN A 247 26.95 17.22 -12.89
C ASN A 247 28.23 16.37 -12.96
N VAL A 248 29.04 16.52 -14.02
CA VAL A 248 30.22 15.68 -14.25
C VAL A 248 31.21 15.73 -13.08
N GLU A 249 31.40 16.89 -12.46
CA GLU A 249 32.38 17.06 -11.39
C GLU A 249 32.00 16.25 -10.15
N GLU A 250 30.73 16.33 -9.73
CA GLU A 250 30.19 15.53 -8.64
C GLU A 250 30.21 14.03 -8.96
N LEU A 251 29.81 13.65 -10.18
CA LEU A 251 29.80 12.25 -10.61
C LEU A 251 31.20 11.67 -10.71
N ARG A 252 32.21 12.45 -11.12
CA ARG A 252 33.62 12.04 -11.11
C ARG A 252 34.05 11.66 -9.70
N GLN A 253 33.75 12.52 -8.72
CA GLN A 253 34.10 12.25 -7.34
C GLN A 253 33.41 10.99 -6.81
N MET A 254 32.12 10.81 -7.12
CA MET A 254 31.38 9.60 -6.73
C MET A 254 31.94 8.31 -7.36
N VAL A 255 32.40 8.38 -8.63
CA VAL A 255 33.04 7.25 -9.31
C VAL A 255 34.41 6.92 -8.69
N ILE A 256 35.19 7.93 -8.33
CA ILE A 256 36.49 7.77 -7.65
C ILE A 256 36.30 7.13 -6.27
N ASN A 257 35.34 7.63 -5.48
CA ASN A 257 34.96 7.08 -4.18
C ASN A 257 34.51 5.61 -4.30
N GLY A 258 33.82 5.25 -5.39
CA GLY A 258 33.35 3.90 -5.67
C GLY A 258 32.18 3.47 -4.78
N PRO A 259 31.94 2.15 -4.64
CA PRO A 259 30.73 1.66 -3.97
C PRO A 259 30.83 1.64 -2.44
N ASP A 260 32.02 1.60 -1.85
CA ASP A 260 32.16 1.39 -0.40
C ASP A 260 32.10 2.71 0.40
N VAL A 261 32.45 3.83 -0.25
CA VAL A 261 32.47 5.16 0.36
C VAL A 261 31.25 5.96 -0.10
N TYR A 262 30.56 6.56 0.86
CA TYR A 262 29.41 7.43 0.61
C TYR A 262 29.80 8.91 0.76
N PRO A 263 29.35 9.81 -0.13
CA PRO A 263 28.64 9.56 -1.39
C PRO A 263 29.51 8.88 -2.45
N GLY A 264 28.95 7.93 -3.19
CA GLY A 264 29.71 7.08 -4.14
C GLY A 264 28.84 6.55 -5.28
N ALA A 265 29.40 5.62 -6.06
CA ALA A 265 28.73 5.01 -7.21
C ALA A 265 29.03 3.51 -7.33
N VAL A 266 28.03 2.76 -7.81
CA VAL A 266 28.09 1.30 -7.90
C VAL A 266 28.63 0.84 -9.26
N MET A 267 28.23 1.52 -10.33
CA MET A 267 28.51 1.12 -11.70
C MET A 267 28.44 2.31 -12.65
N VAL A 268 29.12 2.19 -13.79
CA VAL A 268 29.05 3.12 -14.92
C VAL A 268 28.62 2.35 -16.16
N GLU A 269 27.69 2.90 -16.90
CA GLU A 269 27.19 2.38 -18.16
C GLU A 269 27.69 3.27 -19.30
N ASP A 270 28.33 2.63 -20.28
CA ASP A 270 28.83 3.31 -21.48
C ASP A 270 27.68 3.66 -22.46
N GLU A 271 27.97 4.41 -23.52
CA GLU A 271 27.00 4.82 -24.57
C GLU A 271 26.39 3.63 -25.32
N GLU A 272 27.09 2.48 -25.34
CA GLU A 272 26.63 1.22 -25.91
C GLU A 272 25.72 0.41 -24.96
N GLY A 273 25.51 0.87 -23.73
CA GLY A 273 24.75 0.15 -22.70
C GLY A 273 25.57 -0.90 -21.92
N LYS A 274 26.89 -0.98 -22.15
CA LYS A 274 27.79 -1.88 -21.41
C LYS A 274 27.99 -1.37 -19.98
N LYS A 275 27.66 -2.19 -18.99
CA LYS A 275 27.77 -1.86 -17.57
C LYS A 275 29.09 -2.35 -16.98
N LYS A 276 29.87 -1.43 -16.42
CA LYS A 276 31.11 -1.68 -15.65
C LYS A 276 30.84 -1.50 -14.16
N ARG A 277 31.05 -2.55 -13.37
CA ARG A 277 30.95 -2.51 -11.90
C ARG A 277 32.21 -1.89 -11.31
N LEU A 278 32.06 -0.94 -10.38
CA LEU A 278 33.20 -0.23 -9.78
C LEU A 278 33.83 -0.98 -8.59
N GLY A 279 33.09 -1.89 -7.95
CA GLY A 279 33.58 -2.62 -6.77
C GLY A 279 34.74 -3.58 -7.04
N THR A 280 34.89 -4.06 -8.28
CA THR A 280 36.01 -4.95 -8.67
C THR A 280 37.24 -4.19 -9.15
N MET A 281 37.22 -2.85 -9.13
CA MET A 281 38.25 -1.99 -9.73
C MET A 281 39.04 -1.26 -8.66
N ASP A 282 40.34 -1.07 -8.92
CA ASP A 282 41.24 -0.27 -8.08
C ASP A 282 41.00 1.24 -8.24
N HIS A 283 41.48 2.02 -7.28
CA HIS A 283 41.34 3.48 -7.27
C HIS A 283 41.84 4.14 -8.57
N THR A 284 42.99 3.71 -9.09
CA THR A 284 43.58 4.23 -10.34
C THR A 284 42.70 3.93 -11.56
N GLN A 285 42.09 2.75 -11.61
CA GLN A 285 41.16 2.37 -12.67
C GLN A 285 39.88 3.20 -12.60
N ARG A 286 39.35 3.44 -11.39
CA ARG A 286 38.19 4.32 -11.17
C ARG A 286 38.47 5.75 -11.61
N GLU A 287 39.65 6.28 -11.28
CA GLU A 287 40.07 7.61 -11.69
C GLU A 287 40.18 7.75 -13.22
N ALA A 288 40.72 6.72 -13.90
CA ALA A 288 40.79 6.69 -15.35
C ALA A 288 39.39 6.70 -16.01
N ILE A 289 38.41 6.01 -15.41
CA ILE A 289 37.01 6.03 -15.87
C ILE A 289 36.38 7.41 -15.62
N ALA A 290 36.58 7.99 -14.44
CA ALA A 290 36.06 9.29 -14.06
C ALA A 290 36.51 10.40 -15.05
N LYS A 291 37.80 10.41 -15.43
CA LYS A 291 38.32 11.36 -16.42
C LYS A 291 37.60 11.25 -17.77
N LYS A 292 37.23 10.03 -18.18
CA LYS A 292 36.58 9.70 -19.47
C LYS A 292 35.06 9.84 -19.48
N LEU A 293 34.41 10.32 -18.42
CA LEU A 293 32.94 10.38 -18.36
C LEU A 293 32.28 11.27 -19.44
N LEU A 294 32.94 12.35 -19.86
CA LEU A 294 32.47 13.24 -20.94
C LEU A 294 33.06 12.91 -22.31
N THR A 295 34.07 12.05 -22.37
CA THR A 295 34.72 11.70 -23.63
C THR A 295 33.88 10.65 -24.35
N PRO A 296 33.35 10.92 -25.56
CA PRO A 296 32.62 9.90 -26.32
C PRO A 296 33.56 8.75 -26.68
N GLN A 297 33.03 7.52 -26.76
CA GLN A 297 33.83 6.40 -27.24
C GLN A 297 33.76 6.34 -28.77
N GLU A 298 34.92 6.29 -29.43
CA GLU A 298 34.96 5.97 -30.85
C GLU A 298 34.57 4.49 -31.03
N SER A 299 33.34 4.24 -31.45
CA SER A 299 32.88 2.89 -31.74
C SER A 299 32.06 2.82 -33.04
N HIS A 300 32.15 1.67 -33.71
CA HIS A 300 31.44 1.39 -34.96
C HIS A 300 29.99 0.91 -34.74
N VAL A 301 29.55 0.83 -33.48
CA VAL A 301 28.21 0.37 -33.09
C VAL A 301 27.32 1.58 -32.87
N LYS A 302 26.06 1.52 -33.33
CA LYS A 302 25.10 2.61 -33.07
C LYS A 302 24.93 2.80 -31.55
N PRO A 303 25.11 4.01 -31.01
CA PRO A 303 24.97 4.26 -29.58
C PRO A 303 23.53 3.97 -29.15
N THR A 304 23.38 3.27 -28.03
CA THR A 304 22.07 2.98 -27.42
C THR A 304 21.64 4.14 -26.53
N ASN A 305 22.60 4.74 -25.83
CA ASN A 305 22.43 5.92 -24.99
C ASN A 305 23.17 7.10 -25.61
N ALA A 306 22.58 8.30 -25.53
CA ALA A 306 23.22 9.53 -26.01
C ALA A 306 24.41 9.96 -25.14
N THR A 307 24.45 9.52 -23.88
CA THR A 307 25.50 9.85 -22.91
C THR A 307 25.78 8.65 -22.01
N LYS A 308 26.94 8.63 -21.37
CA LYS A 308 27.25 7.67 -20.31
C LYS A 308 26.35 7.88 -19.10
N ILE A 309 26.03 6.82 -18.39
CA ILE A 309 25.15 6.84 -17.21
C ILE A 309 25.93 6.35 -16.00
N VAL A 310 25.92 7.13 -14.91
CA VAL A 310 26.53 6.76 -13.64
C VAL A 310 25.43 6.36 -12.66
N TYR A 311 25.56 5.17 -12.07
CA TYR A 311 24.63 4.69 -11.05
C TYR A 311 25.18 5.06 -9.68
N ARG A 312 24.85 6.28 -9.24
CA ARG A 312 25.25 6.81 -7.93
C ARG A 312 24.44 6.19 -6.80
N HIS A 313 24.95 6.24 -5.58
CA HIS A 313 24.20 5.90 -4.36
C HIS A 313 22.95 6.79 -4.20
N LEU A 314 22.01 6.33 -3.38
CA LEU A 314 20.88 7.15 -2.93
C LEU A 314 21.39 8.30 -2.05
N LEU A 315 21.08 9.54 -2.43
CA LEU A 315 21.55 10.72 -1.72
C LEU A 315 20.48 11.31 -0.82
N SER A 316 20.90 12.07 0.19
CA SER A 316 19.96 12.87 0.96
C SER A 316 19.28 13.91 0.05
N GLY A 317 17.96 14.02 0.15
CA GLY A 317 17.12 14.84 -0.73
C GLY A 317 16.47 14.09 -1.89
N ASP A 318 16.91 12.86 -2.19
CA ASP A 318 16.23 12.03 -3.20
C ASP A 318 14.83 11.62 -2.75
N PHE A 319 13.89 11.54 -3.70
CA PHE A 319 12.53 11.05 -3.40
C PHE A 319 12.46 9.53 -3.44
N VAL A 320 11.91 8.94 -2.38
CA VAL A 320 11.64 7.51 -2.24
C VAL A 320 10.16 7.30 -1.99
N LEU A 321 9.60 6.23 -2.53
CA LEU A 321 8.23 5.81 -2.23
C LEU A 321 8.26 4.86 -1.05
N MET A 322 7.34 5.03 -0.11
CA MET A 322 7.27 4.21 1.08
C MET A 322 5.85 3.71 1.31
N ASN A 323 5.73 2.44 1.71
CA ASN A 323 4.44 1.81 2.01
C ASN A 323 4.50 0.80 3.15
N ARG A 324 3.39 0.68 3.87
CA ARG A 324 3.13 -0.41 4.83
C ARG A 324 2.19 -1.43 4.22
N GLN A 325 2.52 -2.72 4.34
CA GLN A 325 1.62 -3.79 3.94
C GLN A 325 0.71 -4.18 5.11
N PRO A 326 -0.60 -4.42 4.89
CA PRO A 326 -1.33 -4.33 3.63
C PRO A 326 -1.71 -2.89 3.25
N THR A 327 -1.54 -2.54 1.97
CA THR A 327 -1.89 -1.23 1.41
C THR A 327 -3.36 -1.20 0.96
N LEU A 328 -4.24 -0.62 1.77
CA LEU A 328 -5.69 -0.57 1.49
C LEU A 328 -6.15 0.72 0.83
N HIS A 329 -5.46 1.83 1.08
CA HIS A 329 -5.87 3.15 0.65
C HIS A 329 -4.75 3.83 -0.14
N LYS A 330 -5.10 4.75 -1.05
CA LYS A 330 -4.13 5.56 -1.80
C LYS A 330 -3.06 6.21 -0.89
N PRO A 331 -3.41 6.79 0.27
CA PRO A 331 -2.42 7.38 1.18
C PRO A 331 -1.48 6.41 1.88
N SER A 332 -1.70 5.10 1.75
CA SER A 332 -0.79 4.10 2.31
C SER A 332 0.46 3.89 1.45
N ILE A 333 0.60 4.61 0.32
CA ILE A 333 1.84 4.78 -0.44
C ILE A 333 2.10 6.27 -0.61
N GLN A 334 3.20 6.77 -0.03
CA GLN A 334 3.59 8.19 -0.11
C GLN A 334 5.06 8.35 -0.50
N ALA A 335 5.36 9.48 -1.11
CA ALA A 335 6.73 9.89 -1.43
C ALA A 335 7.31 10.73 -0.30
N HIS A 336 8.53 10.40 0.10
CA HIS A 336 9.31 11.12 1.11
C HIS A 336 10.68 11.47 0.55
N ARG A 337 11.27 12.57 1.01
CA ARG A 337 12.68 12.87 0.82
C ARG A 337 13.51 11.99 1.74
N ALA A 338 14.48 11.29 1.18
CA ALA A 338 15.42 10.51 1.95
C ALA A 338 16.37 11.43 2.71
N ARG A 339 16.61 11.14 3.98
CA ARG A 339 17.70 11.71 4.77
C ARG A 339 18.58 10.56 5.24
N VAL A 340 19.82 10.51 4.77
CA VAL A 340 20.70 9.37 5.07
C VAL A 340 21.23 9.48 6.50
N MET A 341 21.05 8.41 7.27
CA MET A 341 21.39 8.33 8.69
C MET A 341 22.57 7.36 8.89
N PRO A 342 23.78 7.85 9.22
CA PRO A 342 24.99 7.01 9.27
C PRO A 342 24.99 5.92 10.35
N LYS A 343 24.36 6.17 11.49
CA LYS A 343 24.41 5.28 12.68
C LYS A 343 23.18 4.38 12.81
N ASP A 344 22.13 4.66 12.06
CA ASP A 344 20.86 3.93 12.18
C ASP A 344 20.82 2.73 11.22
N ARG A 345 20.14 1.67 11.66
CA ARG A 345 19.86 0.46 10.86
C ARG A 345 18.37 0.29 10.54
N VAL A 346 17.53 1.16 11.08
CA VAL A 346 16.07 1.16 10.98
C VAL A 346 15.60 2.36 10.17
N LEU A 347 14.44 2.26 9.54
CA LEU A 347 13.83 3.41 8.89
C LEU A 347 13.28 4.36 9.96
N ARG A 348 13.60 5.64 9.87
CA ARG A 348 13.07 6.66 10.79
C ARG A 348 11.96 7.44 10.12
N MET A 349 10.84 7.65 10.81
CA MET A 349 9.77 8.50 10.30
C MET A 349 9.08 9.30 11.42
N PRO A 350 8.47 10.45 11.10
CA PRO A 350 7.70 11.23 12.08
C PRO A 350 6.38 10.57 12.48
N TYR A 351 5.95 10.79 13.73
CA TYR A 351 4.67 10.31 14.26
C TYR A 351 3.44 10.77 13.47
N ALA A 352 3.49 11.97 12.85
CA ALA A 352 2.36 12.52 12.12
C ALA A 352 1.91 11.63 10.93
N ASN A 353 2.84 10.86 10.36
CA ASN A 353 2.59 9.99 9.21
C ASN A 353 2.07 8.60 9.58
N CYS A 354 2.18 8.20 10.86
CA CYS A 354 1.78 6.86 11.31
C CYS A 354 0.33 6.52 10.95
N LYS A 355 -0.57 7.51 11.03
CA LYS A 355 -1.98 7.32 10.68
C LYS A 355 -2.21 7.01 9.19
N ALA A 356 -1.42 7.59 8.28
CA ALA A 356 -1.53 7.33 6.84
C ALA A 356 -1.11 5.90 6.48
N TYR A 357 -0.10 5.38 7.18
CA TYR A 357 0.39 4.01 7.03
C TYR A 357 -0.33 2.99 7.90
N ASN A 358 -1.19 3.45 8.82
CA ASN A 358 -1.75 2.65 9.90
C ASN A 358 -0.67 1.88 10.67
N ALA A 359 0.49 2.52 10.87
CA ALA A 359 1.69 1.94 11.46
C ALA A 359 1.81 2.29 12.94
N ASP A 360 2.34 1.36 13.73
CA ASP A 360 2.87 1.57 15.07
C ASP A 360 4.36 1.21 15.13
N PHE A 361 5.04 1.58 16.21
CA PHE A 361 6.49 1.38 16.36
C PHE A 361 6.82 0.19 17.27
N ASP A 362 6.03 -0.88 17.18
CA ASP A 362 6.17 -2.09 18.00
C ASP A 362 6.94 -3.23 17.29
N GLY A 363 7.43 -2.97 16.07
CA GLY A 363 8.10 -3.95 15.21
C GLY A 363 7.66 -3.92 13.76
N ASP A 364 6.76 -3.01 13.39
CA ASP A 364 6.30 -2.82 12.02
C ASP A 364 7.42 -2.63 11.01
N GLU A 365 7.31 -3.36 9.90
CA GLU A 365 8.21 -3.25 8.76
C GLU A 365 7.59 -2.40 7.65
N LEU A 366 8.39 -1.46 7.14
CA LEU A 366 8.03 -0.58 6.04
C LEU A 366 8.88 -0.90 4.81
N ASN A 367 8.24 -0.87 3.65
CA ASN A 367 8.90 -1.05 2.37
C ASN A 367 9.24 0.32 1.79
N LEU A 368 10.41 0.40 1.17
CA LEU A 368 10.93 1.57 0.47
C LEU A 368 11.20 1.18 -0.99
N HIS A 369 10.77 1.99 -1.93
CA HIS A 369 10.98 1.81 -3.37
C HIS A 369 11.65 3.06 -3.92
N PHE A 370 12.74 2.89 -4.65
CA PHE A 370 13.51 4.01 -5.19
C PHE A 370 13.21 4.21 -6.69
N PRO A 371 12.48 5.29 -7.08
CA PRO A 371 12.19 5.59 -8.47
C PRO A 371 13.46 5.69 -9.31
N GLN A 372 13.51 5.03 -10.46
CA GLN A 372 14.72 4.94 -11.30
C GLN A 372 14.77 5.95 -12.45
N ASN A 373 13.62 6.53 -12.84
CA ASN A 373 13.54 7.47 -13.96
C ASN A 373 13.17 8.87 -13.46
N GLU A 374 13.61 9.89 -14.20
CA GLU A 374 13.30 11.30 -13.89
C GLU A 374 11.79 11.60 -13.90
N ILE A 375 11.05 10.97 -14.83
CA ILE A 375 9.58 11.08 -14.88
C ILE A 375 8.95 10.55 -13.59
N ALA A 376 9.38 9.38 -13.12
CA ALA A 376 8.86 8.77 -11.90
C ALA A 376 9.27 9.57 -10.65
N ARG A 377 10.48 10.17 -10.63
CA ARG A 377 10.91 11.08 -9.56
C ARG A 377 10.07 12.35 -9.53
N SER A 378 9.75 12.91 -10.69
CA SER A 378 8.86 14.06 -10.82
C SER A 378 7.43 13.72 -10.37
N GLU A 379 6.91 12.56 -10.76
CA GLU A 379 5.60 12.08 -10.33
C GLU A 379 5.53 11.91 -8.80
N ALA A 380 6.54 11.27 -8.21
CA ALA A 380 6.66 11.10 -6.77
C ALA A 380 6.62 12.47 -6.06
N ARG A 381 7.42 13.44 -6.54
CA ARG A 381 7.52 14.80 -5.98
C ARG A 381 6.22 15.61 -6.07
N HIS A 382 5.45 15.48 -7.15
CA HIS A 382 4.31 16.37 -7.42
C HIS A 382 2.95 15.75 -7.12
N LEU A 383 2.83 14.42 -7.06
CA LEU A 383 1.52 13.76 -6.90
C LEU A 383 1.39 12.96 -5.59
N ILE A 384 2.48 12.34 -5.13
CA ILE A 384 2.41 11.29 -4.11
C ILE A 384 3.08 11.72 -2.79
N THR A 385 3.64 12.93 -2.72
CA THR A 385 4.20 13.50 -1.50
C THR A 385 3.19 13.62 -0.36
N THR A 386 3.69 13.56 0.87
CA THR A 386 2.88 13.68 2.09
C THR A 386 2.03 14.95 2.13
N HIS A 387 2.58 16.10 1.69
CA HIS A 387 1.84 17.37 1.64
C HIS A 387 0.66 17.33 0.66
N ASN A 388 0.81 16.66 -0.50
CA ASN A 388 -0.27 16.55 -1.49
C ASN A 388 -1.32 15.49 -1.10
N GLN A 389 -0.98 14.60 -0.16
CA GLN A 389 -1.88 13.57 0.36
C GLN A 389 -2.36 13.86 1.80
N TYR A 390 -2.31 15.13 2.20
CA TYR A 390 -2.74 15.56 3.53
C TYR A 390 -4.24 15.34 3.76
N LEU A 391 -5.07 15.56 2.74
CA LEU A 391 -6.53 15.37 2.82
C LEU A 391 -6.94 13.98 2.35
N THR A 392 -7.94 13.41 3.03
CA THR A 392 -8.57 12.16 2.61
C THR A 392 -9.47 12.42 1.39
N PRO A 393 -9.31 11.67 0.28
CA PRO A 393 -10.14 11.89 -0.92
C PRO A 393 -11.65 11.69 -0.70
N LYS A 394 -12.02 10.90 0.31
CA LYS A 394 -13.40 10.51 0.59
C LYS A 394 -14.26 11.68 1.08
N ASP A 395 -13.80 12.34 2.15
CA ASP A 395 -14.60 13.32 2.90
C ASP A 395 -13.88 14.69 3.03
N GLY A 396 -12.71 14.86 2.40
CA GLY A 396 -11.91 16.09 2.48
C GLY A 396 -11.30 16.36 3.86
N SER A 397 -11.42 15.42 4.81
CA SER A 397 -10.88 15.57 6.16
C SER A 397 -9.37 15.32 6.23
N PRO A 398 -8.64 16.01 7.12
CA PRO A 398 -7.22 15.75 7.34
C PRO A 398 -6.92 14.29 7.69
N LEU A 399 -5.96 13.70 6.98
CA LEU A 399 -5.47 12.37 7.24
C LEU A 399 -4.38 12.38 8.31
N ALA A 400 -3.36 13.21 8.11
CA ALA A 400 -2.25 13.40 9.03
C ALA A 400 -2.58 14.48 10.07
N GLY A 401 -1.97 14.38 11.25
CA GLY A 401 -2.11 15.35 12.33
C GLY A 401 -1.13 15.02 13.45
N LEU A 402 -0.94 15.96 14.37
CA LEU A 402 -0.12 15.70 15.55
C LEU A 402 -0.87 14.75 16.49
N ILE A 403 -0.15 13.75 16.98
CA ILE A 403 -0.67 12.68 17.84
C ILE A 403 0.26 12.47 19.03
N GLN A 404 -0.18 11.65 19.98
CA GLN A 404 0.65 11.21 21.11
C GLN A 404 1.18 12.40 21.94
N ASP A 405 2.46 12.40 22.26
CA ASP A 405 3.10 13.35 23.17
C ASP A 405 2.96 14.80 22.71
N CYS A 406 2.88 15.05 21.41
CA CYS A 406 2.70 16.39 20.84
C CYS A 406 1.41 17.05 21.35
N VAL A 407 0.34 16.25 21.47
CA VAL A 407 -0.97 16.74 21.91
C VAL A 407 -0.99 16.97 23.43
N VAL A 408 -0.31 16.12 24.19
CA VAL A 408 -0.19 16.31 25.64
C VAL A 408 0.64 17.56 25.94
N ALA A 409 1.76 17.71 25.24
CA ALA A 409 2.64 18.87 25.38
C ALA A 409 1.94 20.16 24.97
N SER A 410 1.18 20.17 23.87
CA SER A 410 0.44 21.36 23.43
C SER A 410 -0.63 21.78 24.44
N VAL A 411 -1.33 20.81 25.03
CA VAL A 411 -2.30 21.06 26.10
C VAL A 411 -1.59 21.69 27.30
N MET A 412 -0.54 21.02 27.82
CA MET A 412 0.21 21.50 28.99
C MET A 412 0.85 22.87 28.77
N LEU A 413 1.29 23.17 27.55
CA LEU A 413 1.85 24.45 27.16
C LEU A 413 0.78 25.55 27.20
N THR A 414 -0.45 25.26 26.78
CA THR A 414 -1.49 26.27 26.54
C THR A 414 -2.50 26.44 27.68
N VAL A 415 -2.39 25.68 28.78
CA VAL A 415 -3.20 25.91 30.00
C VAL A 415 -3.01 27.34 30.54
N ARG A 416 -4.09 27.96 31.05
CA ARG A 416 -4.07 29.35 31.58
C ARG A 416 -3.04 29.60 32.67
N ASP A 417 -2.87 28.65 33.58
CA ASP A 417 -2.02 28.81 34.76
C ASP A 417 -0.51 28.67 34.44
N ARG A 418 -0.14 28.53 33.16
CA ARG A 418 1.25 28.33 32.76
C ARG A 418 1.89 29.59 32.19
N PHE A 419 2.89 30.07 32.91
CA PHE A 419 3.68 31.26 32.58
C PHE A 419 5.15 30.92 32.37
N PHE A 420 5.81 31.69 31.52
CA PHE A 420 7.19 31.54 31.11
C PHE A 420 7.96 32.83 31.36
N THR A 421 9.21 32.70 31.79
CA THR A 421 10.13 33.85 31.85
C THR A 421 10.56 34.25 30.43
N ARG A 422 11.21 35.41 30.30
CA ARG A 422 11.73 35.89 29.01
C ARG A 422 12.69 34.88 28.38
N GLU A 423 13.56 34.26 29.18
CA GLU A 423 14.55 33.28 28.74
C GLU A 423 13.87 32.02 28.19
N ASP A 424 12.93 31.46 28.97
CA ASP A 424 12.15 30.28 28.54
C ASP A 424 11.38 30.54 27.25
N TYR A 425 10.70 31.70 27.16
CA TYR A 425 9.95 32.10 25.98
C TYR A 425 10.85 32.19 24.74
N GLN A 426 12.00 32.85 24.86
CA GLN A 426 12.95 32.98 23.75
C GLN A 426 13.53 31.62 23.35
N GLN A 427 13.87 30.76 24.31
CA GLN A 427 14.37 29.43 24.03
C GLN A 427 13.34 28.58 23.27
N LEU A 428 12.07 28.60 23.70
CA LEU A 428 10.98 27.89 23.02
C LEU A 428 10.76 28.41 21.59
N VAL A 429 10.78 29.73 21.39
CA VAL A 429 10.58 30.36 20.07
C VAL A 429 11.75 30.06 19.14
N ILE A 430 13.00 30.21 19.60
CA ILE A 430 14.19 29.90 18.80
C ILE A 430 14.23 28.42 18.43
N THR A 431 13.87 27.55 19.37
CA THR A 431 13.78 26.12 19.11
C THR A 431 12.70 25.84 18.07
N GLY A 432 11.54 26.50 18.11
CA GLY A 432 10.48 26.31 17.13
C GLY A 432 10.79 26.87 15.73
N LEU A 433 11.60 27.92 15.64
CA LEU A 433 11.89 28.66 14.41
C LEU A 433 13.33 28.47 13.90
N SER A 434 14.01 27.40 14.32
CA SER A 434 15.44 27.18 14.03
C SER A 434 15.78 27.11 12.53
N HIS A 435 14.79 26.89 11.66
CA HIS A 435 14.92 26.80 10.21
C HIS A 435 14.79 28.17 9.52
N LEU A 436 14.26 29.19 10.21
CA LEU A 436 14.10 30.53 9.66
C LEU A 436 15.36 31.37 9.92
N THR A 437 15.90 31.94 8.86
CA THR A 437 16.99 32.92 8.94
C THR A 437 16.42 34.33 8.85
N GLY A 438 16.35 35.04 9.98
CA GLY A 438 15.83 36.42 9.98
C GLY A 438 15.52 36.97 11.37
N ARG A 439 15.00 38.20 11.40
CA ARG A 439 14.54 38.85 12.64
C ARG A 439 13.19 38.29 13.03
N ILE A 440 13.15 37.55 14.15
CA ILE A 440 11.92 37.00 14.71
C ILE A 440 11.09 38.12 15.36
N LYS A 441 9.80 38.20 14.98
CA LYS A 441 8.81 39.09 15.59
C LYS A 441 8.30 38.46 16.88
N THR A 442 8.52 39.11 18.03
CA THR A 442 8.07 38.63 19.34
C THR A 442 6.88 39.44 19.86
N LEU A 443 6.04 38.83 20.71
CA LEU A 443 4.93 39.50 21.36
C LEU A 443 5.34 40.13 22.71
N PRO A 444 4.71 41.23 23.14
CA PRO A 444 4.92 41.79 24.47
C PRO A 444 4.45 40.81 25.58
N PRO A 445 5.01 40.89 26.79
CA PRO A 445 4.63 40.00 27.89
C PRO A 445 3.17 40.21 28.28
N ALA A 446 2.47 39.12 28.61
CA ALA A 446 1.09 39.17 29.10
C ALA A 446 0.99 39.82 30.49
N ILE A 447 1.99 39.61 31.35
CA ILE A 447 2.08 40.22 32.68
C ILE A 447 3.34 41.07 32.73
N LEU A 448 3.19 42.35 33.11
CA LEU A 448 4.31 43.29 33.22
C LEU A 448 4.88 43.39 34.65
N LYS A 449 4.00 43.34 35.67
CA LYS A 449 4.37 43.45 37.09
C LYS A 449 3.74 42.29 37.88
N PRO A 450 4.40 41.75 38.92
CA PRO A 450 5.71 42.16 39.46
C PRO A 450 6.90 41.71 38.61
N LYS A 451 6.73 40.71 37.73
CA LYS A 451 7.75 40.21 36.81
C LYS A 451 7.16 40.08 35.41
N GLN A 452 7.98 40.30 34.38
CA GLN A 452 7.59 40.07 32.99
C GLN A 452 7.39 38.58 32.73
N LEU A 453 6.17 38.19 32.37
CA LEU A 453 5.81 36.80 32.09
C LEU A 453 5.01 36.69 30.80
N TRP A 454 5.27 35.62 30.06
CA TRP A 454 4.57 35.24 28.84
C TRP A 454 3.72 33.99 29.08
N THR A 455 2.64 33.84 28.32
CA THR A 455 1.82 32.61 28.34
C THR A 455 2.26 31.65 27.25
N GLY A 456 1.96 30.35 27.39
CA GLY A 456 2.23 29.42 26.29
C GLY A 456 1.36 29.64 25.05
N LYS A 457 0.20 30.29 25.19
CA LYS A 457 -0.60 30.76 24.05
C LYS A 457 0.15 31.82 23.24
N GLN A 458 0.88 32.72 23.91
CA GLN A 458 1.76 33.69 23.24
C GLN A 458 2.93 33.01 22.51
N VAL A 459 3.48 31.92 23.05
CA VAL A 459 4.51 31.13 22.34
C VAL A 459 3.96 30.65 21.00
N ILE A 460 2.79 29.99 20.98
CA ILE A 460 2.17 29.49 19.74
C ILE A 460 1.83 30.63 18.77
N SER A 461 1.26 31.72 19.27
CA SER A 461 0.96 32.91 18.46
C SER A 461 2.22 33.49 17.81
N THR A 462 3.32 33.55 18.57
CA THR A 462 4.62 34.01 18.06
C THR A 462 5.13 33.08 16.96
N LEU A 463 5.02 31.77 17.14
CA LEU A 463 5.42 30.81 16.11
C LEU A 463 4.61 31.03 14.82
N LEU A 464 3.29 31.15 14.92
CA LEU A 464 2.42 31.35 13.76
C LEU A 464 2.72 32.65 13.01
N ILE A 465 2.87 33.77 13.70
CA ILE A 465 3.15 35.09 13.08
C ILE A 465 4.47 35.09 12.28
N ASN A 466 5.44 34.26 12.67
CA ASN A 466 6.73 34.19 11.98
C ASN A 466 6.79 33.13 10.88
N ILE A 467 5.98 32.06 10.99
CA ILE A 467 5.92 31.01 9.97
C ILE A 467 5.04 31.47 8.79
N ILE A 468 3.94 32.17 9.09
CA ILE A 468 3.02 32.69 8.08
C ILE A 468 3.72 33.82 7.30
N PRO A 469 3.83 33.73 5.96
CA PRO A 469 4.53 34.73 5.16
C PRO A 469 3.94 36.14 5.27
N GLU A 470 4.80 37.17 5.23
CA GLU A 470 4.35 38.56 5.23
C GLU A 470 3.43 38.87 4.04
N GLY A 471 2.28 39.49 4.30
CA GLY A 471 1.28 39.80 3.27
C GLY A 471 0.17 38.75 3.10
N THR A 472 0.21 37.64 3.84
CA THR A 472 -0.90 36.69 3.91
C THR A 472 -1.89 37.04 5.02
N VAL A 473 -3.18 36.77 4.78
CA VAL A 473 -4.24 37.06 5.75
C VAL A 473 -4.10 36.13 6.96
N LEU A 474 -3.89 36.71 8.14
CA LEU A 474 -3.78 35.94 9.37
C LEU A 474 -5.13 35.31 9.73
N PRO A 475 -5.15 34.03 10.17
CA PRO A 475 -6.39 33.31 10.37
C PRO A 475 -7.18 33.84 11.56
N THR A 476 -8.49 33.92 11.39
CA THR A 476 -9.46 34.24 12.44
C THR A 476 -10.57 33.21 12.41
N PHE A 477 -10.72 32.42 13.48
CA PHE A 477 -11.74 31.38 13.57
C PHE A 477 -11.91 30.90 15.01
N THR A 478 -13.08 30.30 15.27
CA THR A 478 -13.43 29.77 16.59
C THR A 478 -13.98 28.36 16.46
N PHE A 479 -13.67 27.49 17.42
CA PHE A 479 -14.25 26.15 17.51
C PHE A 479 -14.20 25.62 18.95
N LYS A 480 -14.94 24.53 19.19
CA LYS A 480 -14.95 23.85 20.49
C LYS A 480 -13.82 22.84 20.59
N THR A 481 -13.05 22.93 21.67
CA THR A 481 -12.05 21.92 22.02
C THR A 481 -12.73 20.65 22.53
N SER A 482 -11.99 19.55 22.56
CA SER A 482 -12.38 18.28 23.17
C SER A 482 -12.38 18.35 24.71
N VAL A 483 -11.74 19.39 25.28
CA VAL A 483 -11.67 19.63 26.72
C VAL A 483 -13.03 20.10 27.23
N ARG A 484 -13.66 19.31 28.09
CA ARG A 484 -14.95 19.66 28.71
C ARG A 484 -14.75 20.59 29.91
N VAL A 485 -15.57 21.64 29.99
CA VAL A 485 -15.58 22.62 31.09
C VAL A 485 -15.80 21.95 32.45
N ASP A 486 -16.72 20.99 32.52
CA ASP A 486 -17.09 20.29 33.76
C ASP A 486 -15.90 19.60 34.45
N LEU A 487 -14.85 19.27 33.70
CA LEU A 487 -13.68 18.54 34.20
C LEU A 487 -12.52 19.45 34.62
N TRP A 488 -12.58 20.74 34.29
CA TRP A 488 -11.51 21.72 34.56
C TRP A 488 -11.95 22.87 35.47
N GLN A 489 -13.25 22.99 35.72
CA GLN A 489 -13.80 24.02 36.59
C GLN A 489 -13.48 23.71 38.06
N LYS A 490 -12.47 24.39 38.61
CA LYS A 490 -12.09 24.29 40.04
C LYS A 490 -12.94 25.17 40.95
N GLU A 491 -13.45 26.29 40.43
CA GLU A 491 -14.18 27.31 41.19
C GLU A 491 -15.52 27.64 40.53
N SER A 492 -16.44 28.24 41.29
CA SER A 492 -17.70 28.75 40.76
C SER A 492 -17.43 29.82 39.68
N LYS A 493 -18.31 29.88 38.67
CA LYS A 493 -18.18 30.83 37.57
C LYS A 493 -18.23 32.25 38.17
N ARG A 494 -17.20 33.06 37.89
CA ARG A 494 -17.21 34.49 38.29
C ARG A 494 -18.31 35.21 37.53
N GLU A 495 -19.07 36.03 38.26
CA GLU A 495 -20.11 36.86 37.66
C GLU A 495 -19.48 37.99 36.84
N TRP A 496 -20.11 38.29 35.70
CA TRP A 496 -19.63 39.29 34.77
C TRP A 496 -19.90 40.69 35.34
N LEU A 497 -18.84 41.50 35.54
CA LEU A 497 -18.93 42.79 36.24
C LEU A 497 -19.10 44.04 35.34
N GLY A 498 -19.11 43.94 34.00
CA GLY A 498 -19.18 45.14 33.14
C GLY A 498 -19.77 45.00 31.73
N GLY A 499 -20.93 45.65 31.49
CA GLY A 499 -21.34 46.28 30.22
C GLY A 499 -21.53 45.41 28.97
N GLY A 500 -22.73 44.86 28.80
CA GLY A 500 -23.24 44.26 27.55
C GLY A 500 -24.06 42.99 27.79
N GLU A 501 -25.03 42.67 26.93
CA GLU A 501 -25.62 41.32 26.83
C GLU A 501 -24.56 40.35 26.26
N GLY A 502 -23.47 40.16 27.00
CA GLY A 502 -22.43 39.20 26.65
C GLY A 502 -23.04 37.81 26.53
N GLU A 503 -22.54 37.03 25.57
CA GLU A 503 -23.04 35.69 25.28
C GLU A 503 -23.03 34.83 26.56
N ARG A 504 -24.23 34.57 27.10
CA ARG A 504 -24.42 33.85 28.38
C ARG A 504 -24.14 32.34 28.26
N ARG A 505 -23.33 31.91 27.29
CA ARG A 505 -22.97 30.51 27.10
C ARG A 505 -22.08 30.07 28.27
N ARG A 506 -22.32 28.85 28.77
CA ARG A 506 -21.56 28.27 29.89
C ARG A 506 -20.06 28.12 29.57
N GLU A 507 -19.74 27.96 28.30
CA GLU A 507 -18.42 27.64 27.77
C GLU A 507 -17.65 28.89 27.26
N ALA A 508 -18.29 30.06 27.24
CA ALA A 508 -17.69 31.27 26.69
C ALA A 508 -16.44 31.70 27.47
N MET A 509 -15.36 32.04 26.76
CA MET A 509 -14.09 32.49 27.35
C MET A 509 -13.53 31.49 28.38
N THR A 510 -13.73 30.19 28.13
CA THR A 510 -13.11 29.09 28.90
C THR A 510 -12.02 28.40 28.09
N ASP A 511 -11.19 27.57 28.73
CA ASP A 511 -10.19 26.77 28.03
C ASP A 511 -10.81 25.74 27.05
N SER A 512 -12.14 25.55 27.12
CA SER A 512 -12.89 24.71 26.19
C SER A 512 -13.19 25.37 24.83
N GLU A 513 -13.13 26.70 24.74
CA GLU A 513 -13.44 27.46 23.53
C GLU A 513 -12.13 27.97 22.91
N PHE A 514 -11.80 27.47 21.73
CA PHE A 514 -10.64 27.91 20.96
C PHE A 514 -10.99 29.16 20.16
N VAL A 515 -10.22 30.23 20.37
CA VAL A 515 -10.40 31.51 19.68
C VAL A 515 -9.05 31.98 19.13
N MET A 516 -8.95 31.99 17.81
CA MET A 516 -7.86 32.60 17.07
C MET A 516 -8.37 33.88 16.41
N HIS A 517 -7.63 34.98 16.58
CA HIS A 517 -7.93 36.24 15.91
C HIS A 517 -6.63 36.86 15.41
N ASP A 518 -6.60 37.20 14.12
CA ASP A 518 -5.43 37.80 13.46
C ASP A 518 -4.12 37.04 13.76
N GLY A 519 -4.18 35.71 13.70
CA GLY A 519 -3.01 34.84 13.94
C GLY A 519 -2.55 34.74 15.40
N GLN A 520 -3.31 35.33 16.34
CA GLN A 520 -3.06 35.22 17.78
C GLN A 520 -4.09 34.33 18.48
N LEU A 521 -3.58 33.40 19.29
CA LEU A 521 -4.37 32.51 20.12
C LEU A 521 -4.81 33.24 21.39
N LEU A 522 -6.06 33.71 21.41
CA LEU A 522 -6.61 34.50 22.50
C LEU A 522 -7.16 33.62 23.63
N CYS A 523 -7.92 32.57 23.27
CA CYS A 523 -8.59 31.70 24.23
C CYS A 523 -8.53 30.24 23.78
N GLY A 524 -8.64 29.33 24.75
CA GLY A 524 -8.71 27.89 24.52
C GLY A 524 -7.35 27.19 24.59
N VAL A 525 -7.42 25.89 24.86
CA VAL A 525 -6.27 25.00 24.89
C VAL A 525 -6.07 24.38 23.51
N VAL A 526 -4.80 24.16 23.12
CA VAL A 526 -4.46 23.44 21.89
C VAL A 526 -4.45 21.95 22.17
N ASP A 527 -5.52 21.27 21.79
CA ASP A 527 -5.73 19.84 21.99
C ASP A 527 -5.85 19.10 20.64
N LYS A 528 -6.30 17.84 20.67
CA LYS A 528 -6.51 17.06 19.44
C LYS A 528 -7.49 17.69 18.45
N SER A 529 -8.49 18.46 18.86
CA SER A 529 -9.38 19.08 17.87
C SER A 529 -8.74 20.29 17.20
N ALA A 530 -7.72 20.89 17.82
CA ALA A 530 -6.90 21.93 17.20
C ALA A 530 -5.83 21.37 16.25
N ILE A 531 -4.97 20.47 16.73
CA ILE A 531 -3.75 20.01 16.01
C ILE A 531 -3.79 18.56 15.55
N GLY A 532 -4.87 17.84 15.82
CA GLY A 532 -5.07 16.48 15.34
C GLY A 532 -5.64 16.45 13.92
N SER A 533 -6.02 15.25 13.50
CA SER A 533 -6.65 14.99 12.20
C SER A 533 -8.15 15.32 12.22
N THR A 534 -8.50 16.55 12.60
CA THR A 534 -9.89 17.01 12.77
C THR A 534 -10.27 18.00 11.68
N SER A 535 -11.46 17.84 11.12
CA SER A 535 -12.02 18.80 10.17
C SER A 535 -12.20 20.16 10.87
N HIS A 536 -11.79 21.22 10.18
CA HIS A 536 -11.82 22.61 10.67
C HIS A 536 -10.93 22.91 11.89
N GLY A 537 -10.01 21.99 12.23
CA GLY A 537 -8.93 22.29 13.16
C GLY A 537 -7.92 23.29 12.58
N LEU A 538 -6.98 23.74 13.41
CA LEU A 538 -5.94 24.71 13.05
C LEU A 538 -5.18 24.30 11.78
N ILE A 539 -4.77 23.03 11.70
CA ILE A 539 -3.98 22.54 10.56
C ILE A 539 -4.82 22.47 9.29
N HIS A 540 -6.12 22.19 9.39
CA HIS A 540 -7.01 22.19 8.22
C HIS A 540 -7.20 23.59 7.65
N VAL A 541 -7.36 24.60 8.50
CA VAL A 541 -7.54 26.01 8.09
C VAL A 541 -6.32 26.50 7.31
N PHE A 542 -5.10 26.22 7.77
CA PHE A 542 -3.89 26.59 7.05
C PHE A 542 -3.75 25.89 5.70
N TYR A 543 -4.24 24.66 5.59
CA TYR A 543 -4.25 23.95 4.32
C TYR A 543 -5.29 24.55 3.33
N ASP A 544 -6.49 24.89 3.79
CA ASP A 544 -7.57 25.44 2.94
C ASP A 544 -7.29 26.88 2.48
N GLN A 545 -6.54 27.68 3.26
CA GLN A 545 -6.08 29.01 2.83
C GLN A 545 -5.23 28.95 1.54
N LYS A 546 -4.47 27.87 1.31
CA LYS A 546 -3.75 27.66 0.04
C LYS A 546 -4.70 27.34 -1.13
N LEU A 547 -5.86 26.74 -0.88
CA LEU A 547 -6.89 26.37 -1.87
C LEU A 547 -7.84 27.53 -2.20
N GLU A 548 -8.11 28.43 -1.25
CA GLU A 548 -9.02 29.56 -1.45
C GLU A 548 -8.45 30.62 -2.42
N VAL A 549 -7.12 30.82 -2.40
CA VAL A 549 -6.39 31.60 -3.42
C VAL A 549 -6.64 31.04 -4.83
N VAL A 550 -6.66 29.71 -4.96
CA VAL A 550 -6.95 29.02 -6.22
C VAL A 550 -8.42 29.23 -6.65
N ARG A 551 -9.39 29.16 -5.72
CA ARG A 551 -10.82 29.40 -6.01
C ARG A 551 -11.11 30.87 -6.39
N LYS A 552 -10.42 31.85 -5.79
CA LYS A 552 -10.58 33.28 -6.14
C LYS A 552 -10.05 33.61 -7.53
N LEU A 553 -8.98 32.93 -7.98
CA LEU A 553 -8.51 33.00 -9.37
C LEU A 553 -9.56 32.47 -10.37
N GLU A 554 -10.38 31.48 -9.99
CA GLU A 554 -11.45 30.94 -10.84
C GLU A 554 -12.68 31.85 -10.96
N LYS A 555 -12.95 32.70 -9.95
CA LYS A 555 -14.03 33.70 -9.97
C LYS A 555 -13.72 34.94 -10.82
N GLY A 556 -12.59 34.94 -11.53
CA GLY A 556 -12.20 36.03 -12.44
C GLY A 556 -11.62 37.27 -11.75
N ILE A 557 -11.25 37.18 -10.48
CA ILE A 557 -10.58 38.27 -9.76
C ILE A 557 -9.18 38.44 -10.37
N SER A 558 -8.83 39.69 -10.69
CA SER A 558 -7.56 40.06 -11.32
C SER A 558 -6.36 39.49 -10.54
N VAL A 559 -5.39 38.92 -11.28
CA VAL A 559 -4.11 38.44 -10.72
C VAL A 559 -3.44 39.54 -9.91
N ALA A 560 -3.50 40.81 -10.37
CA ALA A 560 -2.94 41.95 -9.65
C ALA A 560 -3.61 42.17 -8.28
N ARG A 561 -4.94 42.02 -8.23
CA ARG A 561 -5.75 42.21 -7.02
C ARG A 561 -5.56 41.05 -6.04
N ILE A 562 -5.36 39.83 -6.53
CA ILE A 562 -5.02 38.65 -5.72
C ILE A 562 -3.57 38.73 -5.21
N THR A 563 -2.63 39.23 -6.03
CA THR A 563 -1.25 39.49 -5.58
C THR A 563 -1.19 40.62 -4.56
N GLU A 564 -2.08 41.61 -4.61
CA GLU A 564 -2.24 42.65 -3.59
C GLU A 564 -2.95 42.16 -2.32
N GLU A 565 -3.99 41.33 -2.46
CA GLU A 565 -4.79 40.82 -1.33
C GLU A 565 -4.08 39.70 -0.54
N TYR A 566 -3.19 38.93 -1.20
CA TYR A 566 -2.51 37.78 -0.60
C TYR A 566 -0.98 37.83 -0.66
N GLY A 567 -0.37 38.89 -1.22
CA GLY A 567 1.09 39.10 -1.20
C GLY A 567 1.92 38.11 -2.03
N ILE A 568 1.34 37.43 -3.03
CA ILE A 568 2.03 36.39 -3.82
C ILE A 568 2.74 37.00 -5.05
N SER A 569 3.89 36.45 -5.48
CA SER A 569 4.58 36.91 -6.69
C SER A 569 3.78 36.59 -7.97
N LYS A 570 3.82 37.48 -8.98
CA LYS A 570 3.13 37.27 -10.28
C LYS A 570 3.56 35.99 -11.01
N GLN A 571 4.79 35.53 -10.80
CA GLN A 571 5.32 34.29 -11.42
C GLN A 571 4.63 33.05 -10.86
N SER A 572 4.44 32.97 -9.53
CA SER A 572 3.77 31.85 -8.86
C SER A 572 2.32 31.68 -9.32
N VAL A 573 1.59 32.78 -9.55
CA VAL A 573 0.22 32.75 -10.09
C VAL A 573 0.20 32.27 -11.55
N SER A 574 1.25 32.60 -12.33
CA SER A 574 1.38 32.15 -13.72
C SER A 574 1.60 30.63 -13.83
N ASP A 575 2.35 30.05 -12.89
CA ASP A 575 2.63 28.61 -12.88
C ASP A 575 1.43 27.79 -12.41
N ILE A 576 0.64 28.31 -11.47
CA ILE A 576 -0.66 27.75 -11.08
C ILE A 576 -1.63 27.74 -12.28
N LYS A 577 -1.63 28.80 -13.10
CA LYS A 577 -2.46 28.91 -14.31
C LYS A 577 -2.07 27.90 -15.40
N LYS A 578 -0.79 27.53 -15.49
CA LYS A 578 -0.29 26.49 -16.41
C LYS A 578 -0.67 25.07 -15.98
N ALA A 579 -0.88 24.82 -14.68
CA ALA A 579 -1.28 23.53 -14.13
C ALA A 579 -2.82 23.30 -14.11
N LYS A 580 -3.59 24.32 -14.51
CA LYS A 580 -5.06 24.43 -14.43
C LYS A 580 -5.84 23.24 -15.00
N ASP A 581 -5.54 22.80 -16.22
CA ASP A 581 -6.36 21.77 -16.88
C ASP A 581 -6.13 20.37 -16.30
N LYS A 582 -4.96 20.11 -15.72
CA LYS A 582 -4.63 18.87 -15.02
C LYS A 582 -5.39 18.76 -13.69
N LEU A 583 -5.55 19.87 -12.98
CA LEU A 583 -6.30 19.92 -11.71
C LEU A 583 -7.81 19.79 -11.92
N LYS A 584 -8.34 20.37 -13.01
CA LYS A 584 -9.76 20.24 -13.37
C LYS A 584 -10.16 18.83 -13.78
N HIS A 585 -9.31 18.14 -14.55
CA HIS A 585 -9.56 16.74 -14.92
C HIS A 585 -9.56 15.81 -13.71
N TYR A 586 -8.73 16.11 -12.70
CA TYR A 586 -8.67 15.37 -11.44
C TYR A 586 -9.91 15.60 -10.54
N ALA A 587 -10.47 16.81 -10.53
CA ALA A 587 -11.65 17.15 -9.72
C ALA A 587 -12.97 16.68 -10.35
N ALA A 588 -13.10 16.73 -11.68
CA ALA A 588 -14.33 16.35 -12.38
C ALA A 588 -14.59 14.83 -12.39
N SER A 589 -13.55 14.00 -12.28
CA SER A 589 -13.69 12.54 -12.31
C SER A 589 -14.18 11.91 -11.00
N PHE A 590 -14.49 12.69 -9.96
CA PHE A 590 -14.85 12.17 -8.63
C PHE A 590 -16.21 12.65 -8.09
N CYS A 591 -16.94 13.51 -8.82
CA CYS A 591 -18.14 14.17 -8.28
C CYS A 591 -19.48 13.70 -8.87
N VAL A 592 -19.57 12.48 -9.41
CA VAL A 592 -20.88 11.88 -9.74
C VAL A 592 -20.91 10.50 -9.12
N ASP A 593 -21.59 10.40 -7.97
CA ASP A 593 -22.27 9.20 -7.41
C ASP A 593 -22.48 9.27 -5.88
N ALA A 594 -22.15 10.39 -5.22
CA ALA A 594 -22.35 10.55 -3.77
C ALA A 594 -23.71 11.14 -3.35
N VAL A 595 -24.80 10.85 -4.08
CA VAL A 595 -26.17 11.16 -3.64
C VAL A 595 -27.07 9.93 -3.84
N SER A 596 -26.83 8.87 -3.06
CA SER A 596 -27.89 7.99 -2.54
C SER A 596 -27.26 6.83 -1.76
N SER A 597 -27.39 6.83 -0.43
CA SER A 597 -27.74 5.61 0.33
C SER A 597 -27.85 5.91 1.83
N LYS A 598 -29.05 5.64 2.36
CA LYS A 598 -29.39 5.67 3.78
C LYS A 598 -29.02 4.35 4.49
N SER A 599 -28.76 4.49 5.78
CA SER A 599 -28.89 3.54 6.91
C SER A 599 -28.13 2.22 6.92
N GLY A 600 -27.29 2.05 7.96
CA GLY A 600 -26.81 0.75 8.44
C GLY A 600 -26.05 0.88 9.77
N LYS A 601 -26.66 0.49 10.89
CA LYS A 601 -26.05 0.45 12.23
C LYS A 601 -24.99 -0.67 12.30
N VAL A 602 -23.76 -0.35 12.72
CA VAL A 602 -22.70 -1.34 12.98
C VAL A 602 -22.59 -1.60 14.49
N LYS A 603 -22.62 -2.88 14.90
CA LYS A 603 -22.41 -3.34 16.29
C LYS A 603 -20.90 -3.49 16.59
N PRO A 604 -20.41 -3.19 17.80
CA PRO A 604 -19.01 -3.42 18.17
C PRO A 604 -18.75 -4.86 18.66
N ARG A 605 -17.60 -5.43 18.28
CA ARG A 605 -17.06 -6.70 18.78
C ARG A 605 -16.24 -6.48 20.07
N LYS A 606 -16.38 -7.42 21.02
CA LYS A 606 -15.59 -7.64 22.27
C LYS A 606 -14.39 -8.56 21.93
N TYR A 607 -13.23 -8.65 22.62
CA TYR A 607 -12.83 -8.49 24.04
C TYR A 607 -11.33 -8.13 24.20
N MET A 608 -10.97 -7.66 25.41
CA MET A 608 -9.65 -7.32 25.98
C MET A 608 -8.87 -8.53 26.58
N ARG A 609 -7.59 -8.31 26.92
CA ARG A 609 -6.93 -8.85 28.13
C ARG A 609 -6.26 -7.71 28.92
N THR A 610 -6.34 -7.76 30.26
CA THR A 610 -6.00 -6.70 31.24
C THR A 610 -5.06 -7.20 32.34
N GLY A 611 -4.28 -6.31 32.96
CA GLY A 611 -3.54 -6.52 34.24
C GLY A 611 -4.06 -5.59 35.36
N SER A 612 -3.84 -5.91 36.64
CA SER A 612 -4.60 -5.37 37.80
C SER A 612 -3.92 -4.25 38.62
N ASN A 613 -4.74 -3.43 39.32
CA ASN A 613 -4.33 -2.40 40.29
C ASN A 613 -4.93 -2.68 41.67
N SER A 614 -4.13 -3.19 42.60
CA SER A 614 -4.59 -3.72 43.89
C SER A 614 -5.35 -2.72 44.78
N GLN A 615 -5.08 -1.41 44.70
CA GLN A 615 -5.71 -0.42 45.59
C GLN A 615 -7.10 0.02 45.15
N LEU A 616 -7.27 0.32 43.86
CA LEU A 616 -8.60 0.61 43.29
C LEU A 616 -9.45 -0.67 43.32
N ASP A 617 -8.87 -1.81 42.95
CA ASP A 617 -9.56 -3.10 43.02
C ASP A 617 -9.98 -3.42 44.47
N SER A 618 -9.15 -3.12 45.47
CA SER A 618 -9.53 -3.27 46.88
C SER A 618 -10.66 -2.32 47.31
N ALA A 619 -10.63 -1.06 46.90
CA ALA A 619 -11.67 -0.08 47.23
C ALA A 619 -13.01 -0.40 46.54
N LEU A 620 -12.96 -0.80 45.25
CA LEU A 620 -14.13 -1.19 44.47
C LEU A 620 -14.70 -2.52 44.96
N MET A 621 -13.84 -3.47 45.35
CA MET A 621 -14.29 -4.73 45.97
C MET A 621 -14.90 -4.50 47.35
N LYS A 622 -14.35 -3.60 48.17
CA LYS A 622 -14.98 -3.22 49.45
C LYS A 622 -16.36 -2.60 49.23
N TRP A 623 -16.48 -1.66 48.29
CA TRP A 623 -17.76 -1.05 47.92
C TRP A 623 -18.76 -2.08 47.37
N PHE A 624 -18.31 -2.98 46.49
CA PHE A 624 -19.13 -4.03 45.90
C PHE A 624 -19.61 -5.05 46.94
N VAL A 625 -18.72 -5.48 47.85
CA VAL A 625 -19.04 -6.36 48.98
C VAL A 625 -20.06 -5.68 49.91
N GLN A 626 -19.91 -4.38 50.18
CA GLN A 626 -20.84 -3.62 51.01
C GLN A 626 -22.22 -3.45 50.36
N MET A 627 -22.29 -3.24 49.04
CA MET A 627 -23.57 -3.19 48.33
C MET A 627 -24.25 -4.57 48.32
N LYS A 628 -23.47 -5.64 48.18
CA LYS A 628 -23.97 -7.02 48.22
C LYS A 628 -24.42 -7.44 49.63
N SER A 629 -23.74 -7.01 50.68
CA SER A 629 -24.15 -7.25 52.07
C SER A 629 -25.45 -6.52 52.43
N ASN A 630 -25.72 -5.39 51.77
CA ASN A 630 -26.96 -4.64 51.89
C ASN A 630 -28.10 -5.22 51.02
N GLY A 631 -27.91 -6.39 50.42
CA GLY A 631 -28.92 -7.07 49.58
C GLY A 631 -29.13 -6.43 48.20
N HIS A 632 -28.27 -5.51 47.78
CA HIS A 632 -28.41 -4.78 46.51
C HIS A 632 -27.74 -5.52 45.35
N LEU A 633 -28.49 -5.74 44.26
CA LEU A 633 -27.99 -6.37 43.04
C LEU A 633 -27.28 -5.33 42.16
N VAL A 634 -25.95 -5.29 42.24
CA VAL A 634 -25.14 -4.28 41.55
C VAL A 634 -25.06 -4.56 40.04
N ARG A 635 -25.50 -3.62 39.21
CA ARG A 635 -25.42 -3.69 37.74
C ARG A 635 -24.14 -3.06 37.20
N GLY A 636 -23.70 -3.46 36.00
CA GLY A 636 -22.45 -2.95 35.40
C GLY A 636 -22.40 -1.42 35.22
N VAL A 637 -23.55 -0.77 35.06
CA VAL A 637 -23.65 0.71 34.98
C VAL A 637 -23.40 1.37 36.33
N GLU A 638 -23.80 0.73 37.43
CA GLU A 638 -23.62 1.22 38.80
C GLU A 638 -22.17 1.02 39.26
N ILE A 639 -21.51 -0.07 38.81
CA ILE A 639 -20.08 -0.28 38.99
C ILE A 639 -19.28 0.82 38.30
N LEU A 640 -19.65 1.19 37.06
CA LEU A 640 -19.06 2.30 36.32
C LEU A 640 -19.26 3.64 37.04
N ALA A 641 -20.47 3.90 37.56
CA ALA A 641 -20.74 5.12 38.31
C ALA A 641 -19.96 5.21 39.63
N ALA A 642 -19.78 4.08 40.33
CA ALA A 642 -19.01 4.00 41.56
C ALA A 642 -17.50 4.12 41.31
N ALA A 643 -16.99 3.49 40.25
CA ALA A 643 -15.61 3.64 39.79
C ALA A 643 -15.28 5.11 39.50
N LYS A 644 -16.20 5.81 38.83
CA LYS A 644 -16.07 7.24 38.54
C LYS A 644 -16.00 8.10 39.80
N LYS A 645 -16.90 7.87 40.76
CA LYS A 645 -16.89 8.58 42.07
C LYS A 645 -15.65 8.28 42.92
N LEU A 646 -15.17 7.03 42.92
CA LEU A 646 -13.95 6.64 43.65
C LEU A 646 -12.68 7.17 42.98
N THR A 647 -12.72 7.39 41.67
CA THR A 647 -11.62 8.03 40.92
C THR A 647 -11.56 9.53 41.20
N GLU A 648 -12.71 10.19 41.35
CA GLU A 648 -12.81 11.59 41.79
C GLU A 648 -12.27 11.81 43.21
N SER A 649 -12.39 10.83 44.11
CA SER A 649 -11.89 10.93 45.50
C SER A 649 -10.41 10.58 45.69
N LEU A 650 -9.80 9.83 44.75
CA LEU A 650 -8.41 9.38 44.84
C LEU A 650 -7.37 10.38 44.28
N GLY A 651 -7.81 11.57 43.86
CA GLY A 651 -7.00 12.80 43.77
C GLY A 651 -5.53 12.65 43.36
N ASP A 652 -5.25 12.30 42.11
CA ASP A 652 -3.92 12.51 41.50
C ASP A 652 -4.05 13.43 40.27
N PRO A 653 -3.88 14.76 40.41
CA PRO A 653 -4.38 15.73 39.42
C PRO A 653 -3.47 15.96 38.20
N ASN A 654 -2.22 15.52 38.19
CA ASN A 654 -1.21 16.24 37.39
C ASN A 654 -0.69 15.58 36.11
N PHE A 655 -1.14 14.37 35.74
CA PHE A 655 -0.66 13.74 34.49
C PHE A 655 -1.72 12.96 33.71
N LYS A 656 -2.58 12.22 34.42
CA LYS A 656 -3.51 11.26 33.79
C LYS A 656 -4.74 11.93 33.17
N GLY A 657 -5.20 13.04 33.75
CA GLY A 657 -6.24 13.88 33.14
C GLY A 657 -5.81 14.42 31.78
N THR A 658 -4.56 14.89 31.64
CA THR A 658 -4.09 15.56 30.42
C THR A 658 -4.05 14.65 29.18
N VAL A 659 -3.76 13.35 29.34
CA VAL A 659 -3.64 12.40 28.21
C VAL A 659 -4.99 12.08 27.59
N VAL A 660 -5.99 11.76 28.41
CA VAL A 660 -7.36 11.45 27.93
C VAL A 660 -8.11 12.71 27.56
N MET A 661 -7.88 13.81 28.29
CA MET A 661 -8.52 15.11 28.00
C MET A 661 -7.94 15.79 26.76
N GLY A 662 -6.66 15.54 26.45
CA GLY A 662 -6.05 15.96 25.19
C GLY A 662 -6.46 15.10 23.99
N GLY A 663 -7.10 13.93 24.20
CA GLY A 663 -7.51 13.02 23.12
C GLY A 663 -6.38 12.19 22.49
N CYS A 664 -5.21 12.20 23.14
CA CYS A 664 -3.95 11.63 22.70
C CYS A 664 -3.97 10.07 22.70
N GLY A 665 -4.63 9.47 23.69
CA GLY A 665 -4.81 8.03 23.83
C GLY A 665 -5.79 7.73 24.97
N GLY A 666 -6.63 6.70 24.80
CA GLY A 666 -7.74 6.39 25.72
C GLY A 666 -9.01 7.20 25.44
N SER A 667 -10.17 6.60 25.70
CA SER A 667 -11.48 7.29 25.77
C SER A 667 -11.87 7.51 27.23
N VAL A 668 -12.89 8.33 27.51
CA VAL A 668 -13.45 8.46 28.88
C VAL A 668 -13.78 7.07 29.47
N ILE A 669 -14.25 6.15 28.62
CA ILE A 669 -14.54 4.74 28.95
C ILE A 669 -13.25 3.94 29.22
N ALA A 670 -12.13 4.26 28.57
CA ALA A 670 -10.83 3.64 28.81
C ALA A 670 -10.16 4.18 30.09
N THR A 671 -10.33 5.46 30.44
CA THR A 671 -9.93 6.01 31.76
C THR A 671 -10.72 5.41 32.90
N ASP A 672 -12.01 5.10 32.68
CA ASP A 672 -12.84 4.39 33.65
C ASP A 672 -12.39 2.92 33.83
N TYR A 673 -11.52 2.38 32.96
CA TYR A 673 -11.06 0.98 32.97
C TYR A 673 -9.53 0.78 33.14
N LEU A 674 -8.68 1.78 32.90
CA LEU A 674 -7.21 1.64 32.87
C LEU A 674 -6.52 2.88 33.48
N MET A 675 -6.03 2.71 34.70
CA MET A 675 -4.88 3.49 35.19
C MET A 675 -3.57 2.73 34.83
N TRP A 676 -2.40 3.35 35.04
CA TRP A 676 -0.99 2.85 34.86
C TRP A 676 -0.35 3.29 33.52
N TRP A 677 0.89 3.82 33.38
CA TRP A 677 2.19 3.67 34.08
C TRP A 677 3.12 4.95 33.89
N PRO A 678 4.34 5.07 34.48
CA PRO A 678 5.05 6.35 34.71
C PRO A 678 6.32 6.62 33.85
N MET A 679 6.73 7.91 33.91
CA MET A 679 8.09 8.48 33.86
C MET A 679 8.89 8.63 32.54
N ALA A 680 9.27 9.90 32.32
CA ALA A 680 10.55 10.41 31.79
C ALA A 680 10.80 10.39 30.27
N ARG A 681 10.51 11.53 29.62
CA ARG A 681 11.52 12.48 29.06
C ARG A 681 10.79 13.67 28.42
N LEU A 682 10.99 14.87 28.97
CA LEU A 682 10.62 16.13 28.30
C LEU A 682 11.55 16.33 27.11
N GLN A 683 11.09 15.98 25.91
CA GLN A 683 11.60 16.60 24.68
C GLN A 683 10.52 17.59 24.21
N VAL A 684 10.87 18.86 24.34
CA VAL A 684 10.13 20.00 23.78
C VAL A 684 9.91 19.73 22.29
N LEU A 685 8.69 20.02 21.80
CA LEU A 685 8.32 19.99 20.37
C LEU A 685 9.50 20.45 19.50
N THR A 686 9.93 19.59 18.57
CA THR A 686 11.03 19.92 17.67
C THR A 686 10.57 20.95 16.63
N PRO A 687 11.47 21.85 16.18
CA PRO A 687 11.21 22.89 15.17
C PRO A 687 10.50 22.41 13.91
N GLN A 688 10.72 21.15 13.52
CA GLN A 688 10.24 20.59 12.26
C GLN A 688 8.80 20.05 12.34
N GLN A 689 8.28 19.73 13.53
CA GLN A 689 6.84 19.40 13.66
C GLN A 689 5.95 20.64 13.53
N LEU A 690 6.53 21.84 13.72
CA LEU A 690 5.95 23.13 13.38
C LEU A 690 6.16 23.54 11.90
N THR A 691 6.81 22.71 11.07
CA THR A 691 6.87 22.95 9.60
C THR A 691 5.71 22.32 8.83
N LEU A 692 4.73 21.70 9.51
CA LEU A 692 3.36 21.52 8.96
C LEU A 692 2.71 22.85 8.52
N PHE A 693 3.30 23.97 8.93
CA PHE A 693 2.70 25.30 8.93
C PHE A 693 3.29 26.25 7.87
N GLY A 694 4.23 25.79 7.02
CA GLY A 694 4.79 26.54 5.87
C GLY A 694 4.13 26.18 4.55
#